data_AF-A0A537TAM3-F1
#
_entry.id   AF-A0A537TAM3-F1
#
_cell.length_a   1.000
_cell.length_b   1.000
_cell.length_c   1.000
_cell.angle_alpha   90.00
_cell.angle_beta   90.00
_cell.angle_gamma   90.00
#
_symmetry.space_group_name_H-M   'P 1'
#
loop_
_entity.id
_entity.type
_entity.pdbx_description
1 polymer ?
#
loop_
_entity_poly.entity_id
_entity_poly.type
_entity_poly.pdbx_seq_one_letter_code
_entity_poly.pdbx_strand_id
1 'polypeptide(L)'
;MWRSRMFRFAALGQELGAVPAPTTVKRAGMPELPYRADVDGLRAIAVLAVIGFHANPSFMPGGFAGVDIFFVISGFLIASLILTGLKGGSFSFAEFYARRIRRLFPALIVVLLATWVLGWFILPPTEYAELGRHTLAGAGFAANILNYAEVGYFDLPAAAKPLLHLWSLGVEEQFYIVFPALLLLLWRYKALSSWLVLIGLASFALNIALVGSHPSFTFYLPLTRFWEFIAGALLACAHLYGRTFALPVHSASALPLHDVSAAIGMLLILAGISFAREDAFPGWWALLPVLGTFLIIGAGSQAWLNRVVLAHPKLVFVGLISYPLYLWHWPLLVLARTAIRNEHGNEYLRTTAIIAVGLTFLLSWLTYRFIERPIRARRSGYTARRTTAALGASLAVIAVVGFAIAQIGGLTIRYPKEVQALLTPLAAGADDPPADESKNSAGPKLLVYGDSHAHHLLAGLRLLQNERSFRLSLAGWGWGCAPLEDIKPNDQEKCRKLAADNDALFAELKPDIVVIGAAWPQYKHLQRISDTVRGFQRLGVSRIVVVGSVPAWPQPPQVMLYKAYRADPRHGVPDRLSGFDTRTLAVDRQLRDITSSLGVAYISAYDALCNDNGCLVRLGDAAKDIVQVDLTHFSAAGSSFFVRQIAQQIFE
;
A
#
# COMPACT_ATOMS: atom_id res chain seq x y z
N MET A 1 46.30 -17.54 -24.43
CA MET A 1 45.02 -16.95 -24.89
C MET A 1 44.18 -16.64 -23.65
N TRP A 2 43.45 -15.52 -23.61
CA TRP A 2 42.58 -15.02 -22.51
C TRP A 2 43.17 -14.16 -21.37
N ARG A 3 44.25 -13.37 -21.60
CA ARG A 3 44.65 -12.29 -20.64
C ARG A 3 45.18 -10.97 -21.24
N SER A 4 45.06 -10.71 -22.55
CA SER A 4 45.73 -9.56 -23.19
C SER A 4 44.85 -8.62 -24.04
N ARG A 5 43.53 -8.54 -23.79
CA ARG A 5 42.60 -7.65 -24.52
C ARG A 5 41.84 -6.62 -23.66
N MET A 6 42.32 -6.28 -22.46
CA MET A 6 41.68 -5.26 -21.60
C MET A 6 42.49 -3.96 -21.39
N PHE A 7 43.65 -3.81 -22.02
CA PHE A 7 44.45 -2.58 -21.94
C PHE A 7 44.81 -2.06 -23.34
N ARG A 8 43.81 -1.58 -24.09
CA ARG A 8 44.00 -0.73 -25.28
C ARG A 8 42.83 0.25 -25.43
N PHE A 9 42.77 1.25 -24.55
CA PHE A 9 41.91 2.44 -24.72
C PHE A 9 42.62 3.73 -24.26
N ALA A 10 43.96 3.77 -24.32
CA ALA A 10 44.74 4.93 -23.87
C ALA A 10 45.76 5.47 -24.90
N ALA A 11 45.75 5.01 -26.15
CA ALA A 11 46.66 5.53 -27.17
C ALA A 11 46.03 5.45 -28.57
N LEU A 12 45.32 6.52 -28.94
CA LEU A 12 44.99 6.90 -30.33
C LEU A 12 44.42 8.33 -30.29
N GLY A 13 45.28 9.24 -29.83
CA GLY A 13 45.08 10.66 -29.90
C GLY A 13 46.33 11.27 -30.51
N GLN A 14 46.46 11.19 -31.84
CA GLN A 14 47.26 12.09 -32.67
C GLN A 14 47.10 11.69 -34.14
N GLU A 15 46.95 12.71 -34.98
CA GLU A 15 46.82 12.69 -36.45
C GLU A 15 45.45 12.29 -37.01
N LEU A 16 44.62 13.31 -37.28
CA LEU A 16 43.92 13.52 -38.56
C LEU A 16 43.40 14.99 -38.56
N GLY A 17 43.64 15.67 -39.68
CA GLY A 17 43.67 17.14 -39.83
C GLY A 17 42.42 17.94 -39.45
N ALA A 18 42.65 19.23 -39.24
CA ALA A 18 41.66 20.25 -38.91
C ALA A 18 40.56 20.36 -39.99
N VAL A 19 39.35 19.96 -39.64
CA VAL A 19 38.13 20.34 -40.36
C VAL A 19 37.68 21.69 -39.80
N PRO A 20 37.49 22.74 -40.62
CA PRO A 20 36.99 24.02 -40.11
C PRO A 20 35.60 23.81 -39.53
N ALA A 21 35.42 24.30 -38.30
CA ALA A 21 34.17 24.16 -37.57
C ALA A 21 33.00 24.73 -38.38
N PRO A 22 31.92 23.98 -38.62
CA PRO A 22 30.69 24.58 -39.11
C PRO A 22 30.23 25.59 -38.06
N THR A 23 30.02 26.84 -38.48
CA THR A 23 29.44 27.91 -37.68
C THR A 23 28.04 27.49 -37.24
N THR A 24 27.97 26.76 -36.13
CA THR A 24 26.70 26.36 -35.53
C THR A 24 26.07 27.58 -34.89
N VAL A 25 24.98 28.06 -35.48
CA VAL A 25 23.94 28.76 -34.74
C VAL A 25 23.60 27.90 -33.53
N LYS A 26 24.05 28.30 -32.33
CA LYS A 26 23.65 27.68 -31.06
C LYS A 26 22.13 27.77 -30.96
N ARG A 27 21.41 26.71 -31.32
CA ARG A 27 20.02 26.55 -30.85
C ARG A 27 20.09 26.50 -29.33
N ALA A 28 19.51 27.50 -28.67
CA ALA A 28 19.45 27.61 -27.22
C ALA A 28 18.67 26.41 -26.64
N GLY A 29 19.40 25.36 -26.26
CA GLY A 29 18.88 24.30 -25.41
C GLY A 29 18.97 24.72 -23.94
N MET A 30 18.13 24.16 -23.08
CA MET A 30 18.29 24.40 -21.64
C MET A 30 19.66 23.90 -21.16
N PRO A 31 20.25 24.56 -20.15
CA PRO A 31 21.56 24.20 -19.60
C PRO A 31 21.60 22.77 -19.07
N GLU A 32 22.75 22.10 -19.25
CA GLU A 32 23.07 20.83 -18.60
C GLU A 32 23.75 21.10 -17.25
N LEU A 33 23.25 20.50 -16.18
CA LEU A 33 23.88 20.58 -14.86
C LEU A 33 25.15 19.71 -14.82
N PRO A 34 26.21 20.13 -14.10
CA PRO A 34 27.35 19.28 -13.83
C PRO A 34 26.91 17.95 -13.20
N TYR A 35 27.47 16.84 -13.69
CA TYR A 35 27.12 15.51 -13.21
C TYR A 35 27.63 15.28 -11.77
N ARG A 36 26.76 14.73 -10.91
CA ARG A 36 27.03 14.45 -9.48
C ARG A 36 26.87 12.96 -9.20
N ALA A 37 27.97 12.21 -9.26
CA ALA A 37 27.98 10.77 -9.00
C ALA A 37 27.56 10.41 -7.56
N ASP A 38 27.91 11.26 -6.59
CA ASP A 38 27.52 11.10 -5.19
C ASP A 38 26.00 11.17 -4.97
N VAL A 39 25.29 11.98 -5.78
CA VAL A 39 23.82 12.04 -5.74
C VAL A 39 23.21 10.74 -6.27
N ASP A 40 23.81 10.11 -7.28
CA ASP A 40 23.39 8.76 -7.72
C ASP A 40 23.65 7.71 -6.63
N GLY A 41 24.80 7.77 -5.94
CA GLY A 41 25.06 6.93 -4.76
C GLY A 41 24.02 7.09 -3.66
N LEU A 42 23.56 8.33 -3.41
CA LEU A 42 22.52 8.60 -2.42
C LEU A 42 21.15 8.05 -2.85
N ARG A 43 20.82 8.14 -4.15
CA ARG A 43 19.63 7.46 -4.74
C ARG A 43 19.70 5.95 -4.54
N ALA A 44 20.89 5.34 -4.57
CA ALA A 44 21.07 3.92 -4.32
C ALA A 44 20.71 3.56 -2.87
N ILE A 45 21.20 4.32 -1.90
CA ILE A 45 20.85 4.11 -0.48
C ILE A 45 19.34 4.21 -0.28
N ALA A 46 18.72 5.25 -0.85
CA ALA A 46 17.28 5.47 -0.76
C ALA A 46 16.46 4.29 -1.31
N VAL A 47 16.74 3.82 -2.54
CA VAL A 47 15.98 2.71 -3.13
C VAL A 47 16.24 1.38 -2.42
N LEU A 48 17.47 1.12 -1.98
CA LEU A 48 17.82 -0.10 -1.26
C LEU A 48 17.10 -0.16 0.10
N ALA A 49 16.99 0.96 0.80
CA ALA A 49 16.22 1.04 2.05
C ALA A 49 14.73 0.71 1.82
N VAL A 50 14.12 1.29 0.79
CA VAL A 50 12.71 1.03 0.44
C VAL A 50 12.49 -0.44 0.06
N ILE A 51 13.36 -1.01 -0.79
CA ILE A 51 13.28 -2.43 -1.18
C ILE A 51 13.47 -3.34 0.03
N GLY A 52 14.45 -3.03 0.89
CA GLY A 52 14.72 -3.79 2.11
C GLY A 52 13.52 -3.84 3.04
N PHE A 53 12.90 -2.68 3.30
CA PHE A 53 11.66 -2.59 4.08
C PHE A 53 10.53 -3.39 3.45
N HIS A 54 10.26 -3.22 2.16
CA HIS A 54 9.17 -3.94 1.49
C HIS A 54 9.40 -5.44 1.38
N ALA A 55 10.66 -5.90 1.26
CA ALA A 55 10.99 -7.32 1.22
C ALA A 55 10.87 -7.96 2.61
N ASN A 56 11.39 -7.31 3.65
CA ASN A 56 11.31 -7.76 5.03
C ASN A 56 11.41 -6.56 6.02
N PRO A 57 10.27 -6.07 6.55
CA PRO A 57 10.23 -4.93 7.46
C PRO A 57 11.07 -5.10 8.72
N SER A 58 11.26 -6.34 9.21
CA SER A 58 12.06 -6.60 10.42
C SER A 58 13.55 -6.28 10.24
N PHE A 59 14.06 -6.23 9.01
CA PHE A 59 15.46 -5.92 8.73
C PHE A 59 15.72 -4.40 8.65
N MET A 60 14.76 -3.64 8.12
CA MET A 60 14.86 -2.19 7.92
C MET A 60 13.51 -1.54 8.23
N PRO A 61 13.12 -1.44 9.52
CA PRO A 61 11.77 -1.03 9.90
C PRO A 61 11.41 0.39 9.42
N GLY A 62 12.37 1.30 9.36
CA GLY A 62 12.20 2.66 8.83
C GLY A 62 12.60 2.82 7.36
N GLY A 63 12.82 1.74 6.60
CA GLY A 63 13.35 1.82 5.23
C GLY A 63 12.43 2.52 4.23
N PHE A 64 11.12 2.61 4.51
CA PHE A 64 10.18 3.43 3.73
C PHE A 64 10.57 4.92 3.69
N ALA A 65 11.31 5.42 4.69
CA ALA A 65 11.82 6.78 4.77
C ALA A 65 12.86 7.11 3.67
N GLY A 66 13.29 6.11 2.89
CA GLY A 66 14.07 6.33 1.67
C GLY A 66 13.31 7.15 0.62
N VAL A 67 11.98 7.19 0.64
CA VAL A 67 11.18 8.06 -0.25
C VAL A 67 11.44 9.54 0.03
N ASP A 68 11.59 9.93 1.30
CA ASP A 68 11.85 11.31 1.72
C ASP A 68 13.24 11.78 1.25
N ILE A 69 14.22 10.87 1.20
CA ILE A 69 15.54 11.10 0.57
C ILE A 69 15.35 11.42 -0.93
N PHE A 70 14.49 10.67 -1.63
CA PHE A 70 14.18 10.96 -3.03
C PHE A 70 13.53 12.32 -3.20
N PHE A 71 12.61 12.73 -2.32
CA PHE A 71 11.94 14.02 -2.41
C PHE A 71 12.93 15.18 -2.29
N VAL A 72 13.88 15.13 -1.36
CA VAL A 72 14.95 16.13 -1.26
C VAL A 72 15.84 16.15 -2.50
N ILE A 73 16.29 14.98 -2.99
CA ILE A 73 17.10 14.90 -4.23
C ILE A 73 16.35 15.49 -5.41
N SER A 74 15.07 15.16 -5.54
CA SER A 74 14.18 15.61 -6.60
C SER A 74 13.99 17.12 -6.58
N GLY A 75 13.75 17.70 -5.39
CA GLY A 75 13.72 19.15 -5.19
C GLY A 75 15.03 19.84 -5.60
N PHE A 76 16.17 19.31 -5.17
CA PHE A 76 17.50 19.84 -5.52
C PHE A 76 17.75 19.84 -7.03
N LEU A 77 17.53 18.70 -7.70
CA LEU A 77 17.79 18.57 -9.13
C LEU A 77 16.86 19.43 -9.99
N ILE A 78 15.57 19.47 -9.65
CA ILE A 78 14.58 20.22 -10.42
C ILE A 78 14.74 21.72 -10.22
N ALA A 79 14.92 22.18 -8.97
CA ALA A 79 15.22 23.57 -8.71
C ALA A 79 16.52 24.00 -9.42
N SER A 80 17.60 23.21 -9.34
CA SER A 80 18.86 23.52 -10.01
C SER A 80 18.68 23.69 -11.53
N LEU A 81 17.93 22.78 -12.16
CA LEU A 81 17.67 22.83 -13.61
C LEU A 81 16.87 24.09 -14.00
N ILE A 82 15.78 24.38 -13.27
CA ILE A 82 14.90 25.52 -13.55
C ILE A 82 15.67 26.82 -13.32
N LEU A 83 16.27 26.99 -12.16
CA LEU A 83 16.94 28.23 -11.78
C LEU A 83 18.15 28.54 -12.67
N THR A 84 18.92 27.53 -13.07
CA THR A 84 20.02 27.71 -14.05
C THR A 84 19.47 28.12 -15.41
N GLY A 85 18.36 27.52 -15.86
CA GLY A 85 17.67 27.90 -17.10
C GLY A 85 17.11 29.32 -17.06
N LEU A 86 16.56 29.76 -15.92
CA LEU A 86 16.04 31.12 -15.72
C LEU A 86 17.17 32.14 -15.71
N LYS A 87 18.25 31.88 -14.96
CA LYS A 87 19.45 32.73 -14.94
C LYS A 87 20.08 32.88 -16.34
N GLY A 88 20.06 31.80 -17.12
CA GLY A 88 20.56 31.78 -18.50
C GLY A 88 19.56 32.19 -19.58
N GLY A 89 18.34 32.63 -19.23
CA GLY A 89 17.32 33.07 -20.20
C GLY A 89 16.84 32.00 -21.19
N SER A 90 17.00 30.72 -20.86
CA SER A 90 16.78 29.58 -21.78
C SER A 90 15.72 28.59 -21.30
N PHE A 91 15.04 28.86 -20.17
CA PHE A 91 14.04 27.96 -19.62
C PHE A 91 12.79 27.84 -20.52
N SER A 92 12.33 26.61 -20.73
CA SER A 92 11.11 26.30 -21.48
C SER A 92 10.31 25.21 -20.77
N PHE A 93 9.04 25.49 -20.46
CA PHE A 93 8.12 24.50 -19.90
C PHE A 93 7.93 23.29 -20.81
N ALA A 94 7.72 23.52 -22.11
CA ALA A 94 7.49 22.44 -23.06
C ALA A 94 8.69 21.48 -23.11
N GLU A 95 9.92 22.02 -23.16
CA GLU A 95 11.12 21.19 -23.17
C GLU A 95 11.39 20.55 -21.80
N PHE A 96 11.06 21.23 -20.70
CA PHE A 96 11.10 20.67 -19.35
C PHE A 96 10.25 19.40 -19.27
N TYR A 97 8.95 19.48 -19.56
CA TYR A 97 8.06 18.33 -19.51
C TYR A 97 8.40 17.27 -20.56
N ALA A 98 8.81 17.67 -21.77
CA ALA A 98 9.23 16.71 -22.79
C ALA A 98 10.43 15.87 -22.35
N ARG A 99 11.40 16.44 -21.62
CA ARG A 99 12.52 15.66 -21.06
C ARG A 99 12.07 14.75 -19.93
N ARG A 100 11.10 15.17 -19.10
CA ARG A 100 10.55 14.33 -18.03
C ARG A 100 9.76 13.15 -18.58
N ILE A 101 8.89 13.37 -19.58
CA ILE A 101 8.18 12.30 -20.30
C ILE A 101 9.16 11.27 -20.86
N ARG A 102 10.19 11.70 -21.60
CA ARG A 102 11.22 10.78 -22.16
C ARG A 102 12.07 10.07 -21.09
N ARG A 103 12.05 10.53 -19.84
CA ARG A 103 12.77 9.93 -18.72
C ARG A 103 11.91 8.96 -17.92
N LEU A 104 10.65 9.31 -17.65
CA LEU A 104 9.79 8.60 -16.70
C LEU A 104 8.86 7.60 -17.40
N PHE A 105 8.15 8.05 -18.44
CA PHE A 105 7.07 7.27 -19.05
C PHE A 105 7.54 5.92 -19.61
N PRO A 106 8.73 5.77 -20.23
CA PRO A 106 9.11 4.50 -20.81
C PRO A 106 9.15 3.35 -19.81
N ALA A 107 9.77 3.55 -18.64
CA ALA A 107 9.85 2.50 -17.63
C ALA A 107 8.48 2.28 -16.95
N LEU A 108 7.73 3.36 -16.69
CA LEU A 108 6.38 3.27 -16.13
C LEU A 108 5.45 2.46 -17.04
N ILE A 109 5.43 2.74 -18.34
CA ILE A 109 4.64 2.00 -19.34
C ILE A 109 4.97 0.51 -19.30
N VAL A 110 6.26 0.16 -19.30
CA VAL A 110 6.70 -1.24 -19.25
C VAL A 110 6.18 -1.92 -17.98
N VAL A 111 6.31 -1.27 -16.82
CA VAL A 111 5.89 -1.84 -15.55
C VAL A 111 4.37 -1.96 -15.44
N LEU A 112 3.60 -0.96 -15.90
CA LEU A 112 2.14 -1.02 -15.91
C LEU A 112 1.65 -2.18 -16.79
N LEU A 113 2.17 -2.31 -18.01
CA LEU A 113 1.83 -3.41 -18.91
C LEU A 113 2.21 -4.77 -18.34
N ALA A 114 3.43 -4.90 -17.80
CA ALA A 114 3.88 -6.16 -17.21
C ALA A 114 3.06 -6.54 -15.98
N THR A 115 2.70 -5.58 -15.13
CA THR A 115 1.85 -5.81 -13.95
C THR A 115 0.45 -6.24 -14.36
N TRP A 116 -0.11 -5.69 -15.44
CA TRP A 116 -1.36 -6.18 -16.00
C TRP A 116 -1.27 -7.60 -16.55
N VAL A 117 -0.22 -7.92 -17.31
CA VAL A 117 -0.05 -9.25 -17.87
C VAL A 117 0.12 -10.27 -16.76
N LEU A 118 0.94 -9.98 -15.76
CA LEU A 118 1.12 -10.87 -14.61
C LEU A 118 -0.17 -10.96 -13.76
N GLY A 119 -0.82 -9.82 -13.52
CA GLY A 119 -2.10 -9.74 -12.81
C GLY A 119 -3.21 -10.53 -13.49
N TRP A 120 -3.17 -10.64 -14.82
CA TRP A 120 -4.12 -11.45 -15.59
C TRP A 120 -4.07 -12.94 -15.20
N PHE A 121 -2.89 -13.45 -14.86
CA PHE A 121 -2.73 -14.85 -14.48
C PHE A 121 -2.87 -15.09 -12.98
N ILE A 122 -2.59 -14.07 -12.16
CA ILE A 122 -2.43 -14.22 -10.70
C ILE A 122 -3.64 -13.69 -9.92
N LEU A 123 -4.20 -12.54 -10.30
CA LEU A 123 -5.20 -11.83 -9.48
C LEU A 123 -6.63 -12.29 -9.80
N PRO A 124 -7.51 -12.47 -8.80
CA PRO A 124 -8.95 -12.66 -9.03
C PRO A 124 -9.61 -11.45 -9.71
N PRO A 125 -10.84 -11.56 -10.24
CA PRO A 125 -11.46 -10.48 -11.01
C PRO A 125 -11.59 -9.17 -10.23
N THR A 126 -11.97 -9.24 -8.95
CA THR A 126 -12.11 -8.06 -8.08
C THR A 126 -10.77 -7.33 -7.92
N GLU A 127 -9.71 -8.04 -7.55
CA GLU A 127 -8.35 -7.47 -7.45
C GLU A 127 -7.81 -7.00 -8.82
N TYR A 128 -8.20 -7.65 -9.92
CA TYR A 128 -7.83 -7.24 -11.27
C TYR A 128 -8.57 -5.97 -11.72
N ALA A 129 -9.82 -5.79 -11.32
CA ALA A 129 -10.58 -4.56 -11.50
C ALA A 129 -9.93 -3.40 -10.73
N GLU A 130 -9.53 -3.64 -9.49
CA GLU A 130 -8.78 -2.68 -8.67
C GLU A 130 -7.40 -2.37 -9.30
N LEU A 131 -6.69 -3.36 -9.83
CA LEU A 131 -5.47 -3.12 -10.60
C LEU A 131 -5.73 -2.18 -11.79
N GLY A 132 -6.89 -2.28 -12.46
CA GLY A 132 -7.35 -1.35 -13.48
C GLY A 132 -7.48 0.10 -12.96
N ARG A 133 -8.14 0.29 -11.82
CA ARG A 133 -8.27 1.60 -11.14
C ARG A 133 -6.92 2.20 -10.76
N HIS A 134 -6.06 1.41 -10.13
CA HIS A 134 -4.71 1.85 -9.77
C HIS A 134 -3.82 2.10 -11.00
N THR A 135 -4.07 1.43 -12.13
CA THR A 135 -3.34 1.73 -13.37
C THR A 135 -3.75 3.07 -13.96
N LEU A 136 -5.05 3.39 -13.97
CA LEU A 136 -5.54 4.71 -14.33
C LEU A 136 -4.91 5.78 -13.43
N ALA A 137 -4.99 5.61 -12.11
CA ALA A 137 -4.46 6.56 -11.16
C ALA A 137 -2.93 6.69 -11.24
N GLY A 138 -2.21 5.59 -11.46
CA GLY A 138 -0.76 5.58 -11.68
C GLY A 138 -0.36 6.31 -12.96
N ALA A 139 -1.06 6.05 -14.08
CA ALA A 139 -0.83 6.71 -15.36
C ALA A 139 -1.14 8.22 -15.31
N GLY A 140 -2.14 8.62 -14.52
CA GLY A 140 -2.52 10.01 -14.29
C GLY A 140 -1.75 10.72 -13.17
N PHE A 141 -0.78 10.05 -12.51
CA PHE A 141 -0.07 10.57 -11.34
C PHE A 141 -0.99 11.02 -10.18
N ALA A 142 -2.11 10.30 -10.01
CA ALA A 142 -3.11 10.51 -8.96
C ALA A 142 -3.22 9.33 -7.99
N ALA A 143 -2.26 8.39 -8.03
CA ALA A 143 -2.26 7.20 -7.17
C ALA A 143 -2.31 7.56 -5.68
N ASN A 144 -1.68 8.65 -5.25
CA ASN A 144 -1.77 9.11 -3.86
C ASN A 144 -3.17 9.57 -3.44
N ILE A 145 -3.90 10.24 -4.34
CA ILE A 145 -5.28 10.68 -4.08
C ILE A 145 -6.21 9.47 -4.00
N LEU A 146 -6.06 8.51 -4.92
CA LEU A 146 -6.81 7.26 -4.90
C LEU A 146 -6.56 6.49 -3.60
N ASN A 147 -5.29 6.30 -3.23
CA ASN A 147 -4.94 5.58 -2.00
C ASN A 147 -5.44 6.30 -0.74
N TYR A 148 -5.45 7.64 -0.72
CA TYR A 148 -6.07 8.41 0.37
C TYR A 148 -7.59 8.17 0.46
N ALA A 149 -8.28 8.18 -0.69
CA ALA A 149 -9.72 7.96 -0.76
C ALA A 149 -10.13 6.51 -0.42
N GLU A 150 -9.22 5.55 -0.56
CA GLU A 150 -9.47 4.14 -0.29
C GLU A 150 -9.21 3.75 1.17
N VAL A 151 -8.59 4.60 2.00
CA VAL A 151 -8.33 4.24 3.40
C VAL A 151 -9.64 3.98 4.15
N GLY A 152 -9.83 2.73 4.58
CA GLY A 152 -11.01 2.33 5.33
C GLY A 152 -11.06 0.82 5.57
N TYR A 153 -12.12 0.35 6.21
CA TYR A 153 -12.30 -1.06 6.56
C TYR A 153 -12.50 -1.97 5.34
N PHE A 154 -13.18 -1.48 4.31
CA PHE A 154 -13.45 -2.24 3.08
C PHE A 154 -12.31 -2.16 2.07
N ASP A 155 -11.15 -1.62 2.46
CA ASP A 155 -10.00 -1.53 1.58
C ASP A 155 -9.27 -2.88 1.45
N LEU A 156 -8.70 -3.13 0.27
CA LEU A 156 -7.73 -4.20 0.13
C LEU A 156 -6.50 -3.88 0.99
N PRO A 157 -5.95 -4.84 1.73
CA PRO A 157 -4.70 -4.63 2.45
C PRO A 157 -3.62 -4.08 1.52
N ALA A 158 -2.83 -3.11 2.00
CA ALA A 158 -1.74 -2.50 1.24
C ALA A 158 -0.86 -3.55 0.51
N ALA A 159 -0.55 -4.66 1.17
CA ALA A 159 0.25 -5.77 0.65
C ALA A 159 -0.40 -6.55 -0.52
N ALA A 160 -1.67 -6.30 -0.84
CA ALA A 160 -2.39 -6.91 -1.96
C ALA A 160 -2.51 -5.99 -3.18
N LYS A 161 -2.14 -4.71 -3.07
CA LYS A 161 -2.25 -3.70 -4.14
C LYS A 161 -0.94 -3.61 -4.95
N PRO A 162 -0.84 -4.19 -6.16
CA PRO A 162 0.44 -4.29 -6.87
C PRO A 162 1.05 -2.95 -7.30
N LEU A 163 0.24 -1.90 -7.40
CA LEU A 163 0.67 -0.56 -7.83
C LEU A 163 0.65 0.48 -6.70
N LEU A 164 0.47 0.06 -5.44
CA LEU A 164 0.37 0.96 -4.28
C LEU A 164 1.50 1.99 -4.24
N HIS A 165 2.75 1.53 -4.37
CA HIS A 165 3.98 2.34 -4.32
C HIS A 165 3.99 3.56 -5.26
N LEU A 166 3.16 3.59 -6.32
CA LEU A 166 3.08 4.74 -7.23
C LEU A 166 2.52 6.01 -6.56
N TRP A 167 2.01 5.92 -5.32
CA TRP A 167 1.58 7.10 -4.56
C TRP A 167 2.69 8.16 -4.46
N SER A 168 3.93 7.75 -4.16
CA SER A 168 5.03 8.71 -3.97
C SER A 168 5.39 9.42 -5.27
N LEU A 169 5.31 8.68 -6.39
CA LEU A 169 5.48 9.23 -7.74
C LEU A 169 4.38 10.24 -8.08
N GLY A 170 3.14 10.00 -7.63
CA GLY A 170 2.04 10.97 -7.73
C GLY A 170 2.36 12.28 -7.02
N VAL A 171 2.83 12.21 -5.77
CA VAL A 171 3.25 13.39 -4.98
C VAL A 171 4.40 14.13 -5.70
N GLU A 172 5.39 13.39 -6.19
CA GLU A 172 6.55 13.93 -6.90
C GLU A 172 6.17 14.65 -8.21
N GLU A 173 5.31 14.06 -9.05
CA GLU A 173 4.87 14.72 -10.28
C GLU A 173 3.93 15.89 -10.02
N GLN A 174 3.08 15.84 -8.99
CA GLN A 174 2.26 16.98 -8.57
C GLN A 174 3.14 18.16 -8.12
N PHE A 175 4.25 17.89 -7.41
CA PHE A 175 5.26 18.90 -7.14
C PHE A 175 5.85 19.46 -8.45
N TYR A 176 6.17 18.63 -9.43
CA TYR A 176 6.73 19.09 -10.71
C TYR A 176 5.77 19.88 -11.59
N ILE A 177 4.47 19.74 -11.38
CA ILE A 177 3.47 20.56 -12.06
C ILE A 177 3.43 21.96 -11.45
N VAL A 178 3.39 22.05 -10.12
CA VAL A 178 3.20 23.31 -9.39
C VAL A 178 4.51 24.10 -9.27
N PHE A 179 5.61 23.42 -8.98
CA PHE A 179 6.86 24.04 -8.57
C PHE A 179 7.56 24.89 -9.64
N PRO A 180 7.59 24.53 -10.94
CA PRO A 180 8.19 25.40 -11.95
C PRO A 180 7.42 26.72 -12.12
N ALA A 181 6.09 26.70 -12.02
CA ALA A 181 5.27 27.91 -12.04
C ALA A 181 5.53 28.77 -10.80
N LEU A 182 5.61 28.15 -9.61
CA LEU A 182 5.98 28.81 -8.36
C LEU A 182 7.35 29.50 -8.46
N LEU A 183 8.38 28.78 -8.95
CA LEU A 183 9.71 29.34 -9.12
C LEU A 183 9.73 30.51 -10.10
N LEU A 184 9.01 30.43 -11.22
CA LEU A 184 8.93 31.53 -12.19
C LEU A 184 8.27 32.79 -11.61
N LEU A 185 7.20 32.61 -10.84
CA LEU A 185 6.54 33.72 -10.16
C LEU A 185 7.48 34.36 -9.13
N LEU A 186 8.10 33.52 -8.29
CA LEU A 186 8.96 33.98 -7.19
C LEU A 186 10.34 34.47 -7.65
N TRP A 187 10.83 34.04 -8.82
CA TRP A 187 12.14 34.40 -9.37
C TRP A 187 12.33 35.90 -9.57
N ARG A 188 11.23 36.64 -9.82
CA ARG A 188 11.28 38.10 -9.99
C ARG A 188 11.53 38.85 -8.68
N TYR A 189 11.38 38.17 -7.54
CA TYR A 189 11.58 38.75 -6.22
C TYR A 189 12.97 38.41 -5.69
N LYS A 190 13.67 39.41 -5.12
CA LYS A 190 14.99 39.22 -4.49
C LYS A 190 14.95 38.30 -3.24
N ALA A 191 13.76 37.93 -2.78
CA ALA A 191 13.50 37.13 -1.58
C ALA A 191 13.03 35.69 -1.88
N LEU A 192 13.31 35.14 -3.07
CA LEU A 192 12.92 33.77 -3.46
C LEU A 192 13.18 32.73 -2.36
N SER A 193 14.40 32.69 -1.80
CA SER A 193 14.76 31.75 -0.73
C SER A 193 13.88 31.92 0.51
N SER A 194 13.54 33.15 0.90
CA SER A 194 12.70 33.44 2.07
C SER A 194 11.27 32.94 1.86
N TRP A 195 10.72 33.11 0.65
CA TRP A 195 9.41 32.57 0.29
C TRP A 195 9.40 31.05 0.29
N LEU A 196 10.45 30.42 -0.26
CA LEU A 196 10.58 28.96 -0.21
C LEU A 196 10.67 28.45 1.24
N VAL A 197 11.45 29.11 2.11
CA VAL A 197 11.50 28.78 3.54
C VAL A 197 10.12 28.90 4.17
N LEU A 198 9.38 29.98 3.92
CA LEU A 198 8.04 30.17 4.47
C LEU A 198 7.06 29.07 4.04
N ILE A 199 7.03 28.73 2.74
CA ILE A 199 6.18 27.67 2.20
C ILE A 199 6.57 26.30 2.77
N GLY A 200 7.89 26.04 2.87
CA GLY A 200 8.41 24.81 3.46
C GLY A 200 8.03 24.68 4.94
N LEU A 201 8.19 25.74 5.73
CA LEU A 201 7.80 25.77 7.13
C LEU A 201 6.29 25.61 7.31
N ALA A 202 5.47 26.23 6.46
CA ALA A 202 4.02 26.06 6.50
C ALA A 202 3.60 24.61 6.19
N SER A 203 4.21 23.99 5.16
CA SER A 203 3.97 22.59 4.81
C SER A 203 4.42 21.63 5.93
N PHE A 204 5.56 21.89 6.56
CA PHE A 204 6.05 21.11 7.71
C PHE A 204 5.18 21.30 8.95
N ALA A 205 4.78 22.53 9.28
CA ALA A 205 3.88 22.81 10.40
C ALA A 205 2.54 22.10 10.24
N LEU A 206 1.98 22.09 9.02
CA LEU A 206 0.77 21.34 8.71
C LEU A 206 0.96 19.83 8.89
N ASN A 207 2.13 19.29 8.52
CA ASN A 207 2.48 17.89 8.75
C ASN A 207 2.44 17.55 10.24
N ILE A 208 3.15 18.32 11.08
CA ILE A 208 3.21 18.10 12.53
C ILE A 208 1.83 18.27 13.18
N ALA A 209 1.06 19.27 12.78
CA ALA A 209 -0.25 19.55 13.35
C ALA A 209 -1.28 18.44 13.07
N LEU A 210 -1.16 17.75 11.92
CA LEU A 210 -2.16 16.79 11.47
C LEU A 210 -1.73 15.32 11.60
N VAL A 211 -0.45 15.00 11.84
CA VAL A 211 0.02 13.60 11.81
C VAL A 211 -0.68 12.71 12.84
N GLY A 212 -1.05 13.25 14.00
CA GLY A 212 -1.77 12.50 15.03
C GLY A 212 -3.27 12.32 14.76
N SER A 213 -3.92 13.29 14.13
CA SER A 213 -5.39 13.29 13.91
C SER A 213 -5.81 12.80 12.53
N HIS A 214 -4.97 13.00 11.51
CA HIS A 214 -5.24 12.67 10.11
C HIS A 214 -4.01 12.02 9.43
N PRO A 215 -3.51 10.86 9.92
CA PRO A 215 -2.27 10.25 9.45
C PRO A 215 -2.26 9.92 7.95
N SER A 216 -3.37 9.45 7.39
CA SER A 216 -3.47 9.15 5.95
C SER A 216 -3.37 10.41 5.07
N PHE A 217 -3.93 11.52 5.54
CA PHE A 217 -3.83 12.81 4.85
C PHE A 217 -2.38 13.28 4.84
N THR A 218 -1.71 13.23 6.00
CA THR A 218 -0.32 13.71 6.11
C THR A 218 0.68 12.86 5.32
N PHE A 219 0.38 11.58 5.14
CA PHE A 219 1.20 10.63 4.39
C PHE A 219 1.03 10.76 2.87
N TYR A 220 -0.21 10.76 2.36
CA TYR A 220 -0.47 10.68 0.91
C TYR A 220 -0.52 12.04 0.20
N LEU A 221 -0.92 13.12 0.87
CA LEU A 221 -1.19 14.37 0.17
C LEU A 221 0.03 15.29 0.12
N PRO A 222 0.20 16.07 -0.97
CA PRO A 222 1.42 16.84 -1.16
C PRO A 222 1.57 18.03 -0.21
N LEU A 223 0.45 18.59 0.28
CA LEU A 223 0.43 19.78 1.15
C LEU A 223 1.32 19.61 2.40
N THR A 224 1.41 18.40 2.94
CA THR A 224 2.18 18.05 4.15
C THR A 224 3.55 17.45 3.84
N ARG A 225 3.91 17.28 2.55
CA ARG A 225 5.15 16.61 2.10
C ARG A 225 6.04 17.52 1.25
N PHE A 226 5.51 18.61 0.71
CA PHE A 226 6.26 19.56 -0.13
C PHE A 226 7.47 20.19 0.55
N TRP A 227 7.47 20.32 1.87
CA TRP A 227 8.62 20.82 2.63
C TRP A 227 9.91 20.01 2.36
N GLU A 228 9.81 18.72 2.08
CA GLU A 228 10.93 17.82 1.79
C GLU A 228 11.60 18.19 0.45
N PHE A 229 10.78 18.41 -0.58
CA PHE A 229 11.25 18.90 -1.87
C PHE A 229 11.82 20.32 -1.76
N ILE A 230 11.18 21.18 -0.96
CA ILE A 230 11.63 22.54 -0.74
C ILE A 230 12.99 22.57 -0.05
N ALA A 231 13.28 21.66 0.88
CA ALA A 231 14.61 21.53 1.49
C ALA A 231 15.69 21.33 0.41
N GLY A 232 15.45 20.43 -0.56
CA GLY A 232 16.32 20.26 -1.72
C GLY A 232 16.42 21.52 -2.59
N ALA A 233 15.30 22.20 -2.83
CA ALA A 233 15.27 23.42 -3.63
C ALA A 233 16.06 24.59 -2.98
N LEU A 234 16.09 24.67 -1.65
CA LEU A 234 16.87 25.66 -0.92
C LEU A 234 18.37 25.46 -1.14
N LEU A 235 18.85 24.21 -1.22
CA LEU A 235 20.24 23.93 -1.59
C LEU A 235 20.58 24.41 -3.01
N ALA A 236 19.66 24.22 -3.95
CA ALA A 236 19.84 24.72 -5.32
C ALA A 236 19.93 26.26 -5.35
N CYS A 237 19.11 26.95 -4.55
CA CYS A 237 19.18 28.41 -4.41
C CYS A 237 20.52 28.85 -3.80
N ALA A 238 20.98 28.17 -2.73
CA ALA A 238 22.26 28.47 -2.08
C ALA A 238 23.42 28.34 -3.06
N HIS A 239 23.43 27.28 -3.86
CA HIS A 239 24.45 27.04 -4.89
C HIS A 239 24.44 28.12 -5.99
N LEU A 240 23.26 28.57 -6.43
CA LEU A 240 23.14 29.54 -7.51
C LEU A 240 23.51 30.98 -7.12
N TYR A 241 23.19 31.39 -5.89
CA TYR A 241 23.37 32.76 -5.40
C TYR A 241 24.63 32.94 -4.54
N GLY A 242 25.45 31.89 -4.38
CA GLY A 242 26.69 31.96 -3.60
C GLY A 242 26.47 32.31 -2.12
N ARG A 243 25.25 32.10 -1.60
CA ARG A 243 24.93 32.37 -0.19
C ARG A 243 25.28 31.17 0.68
N THR A 244 26.05 31.48 1.73
CA THR A 244 26.76 30.73 2.78
C THR A 244 26.05 29.57 3.53
N PHE A 245 25.02 28.93 2.97
CA PHE A 245 24.52 27.65 3.54
C PHE A 245 25.28 26.43 3.02
N ALA A 246 25.81 26.51 1.80
CA ALA A 246 26.76 25.52 1.28
C ALA A 246 28.17 25.96 1.67
N LEU A 247 28.94 25.03 2.23
CA LEU A 247 30.31 25.30 2.64
C LEU A 247 31.14 25.73 1.40
N PRO A 248 32.04 26.72 1.53
CA PRO A 248 32.70 27.35 0.38
C PRO A 248 33.49 26.31 -0.44
N VAL A 249 32.99 26.04 -1.65
CA VAL A 249 33.45 24.97 -2.57
C VAL A 249 34.93 25.10 -2.98
N HIS A 250 35.53 26.28 -2.79
CA HIS A 250 36.89 26.59 -3.24
C HIS A 250 37.89 26.84 -2.11
N SER A 251 37.51 26.66 -0.84
CA SER A 251 38.44 26.83 0.29
C SER A 251 38.92 25.47 0.80
N ALA A 252 40.20 25.16 0.62
CA ALA A 252 40.82 23.94 1.16
C ALA A 252 40.66 23.81 2.69
N SER A 253 40.51 24.94 3.40
CA SER A 253 40.25 24.99 4.84
C SER A 253 38.85 24.52 5.27
N ALA A 254 37.89 24.40 4.34
CA ALA A 254 36.53 23.98 4.65
C ALA A 254 36.35 22.45 4.59
N LEU A 255 37.30 21.70 4.01
CA LEU A 255 37.20 20.24 3.81
C LEU A 255 36.80 19.45 5.08
N PRO A 256 37.36 19.73 6.28
CA PRO A 256 36.96 19.02 7.49
C PRO A 256 35.48 19.24 7.85
N LEU A 257 34.95 20.44 7.61
CA LEU A 257 33.55 20.78 7.91
C LEU A 257 32.59 20.11 6.92
N HIS A 258 33.03 19.91 5.66
CA HIS A 258 32.27 19.16 4.66
C HIS A 258 32.18 17.68 5.06
N ASP A 259 33.29 17.10 5.51
CA ASP A 259 33.36 15.71 5.95
C ASP A 259 32.48 15.48 7.18
N VAL A 260 32.52 16.39 8.16
CA VAL A 260 31.65 16.35 9.34
C VAL A 260 30.18 16.48 8.93
N SER A 261 29.83 17.42 8.05
CA SER A 261 28.45 17.57 7.54
C SER A 261 27.95 16.29 6.86
N ALA A 262 28.75 15.69 5.97
CA ALA A 262 28.39 14.46 5.29
C ALA A 262 28.28 13.26 6.25
N ALA A 263 29.16 13.17 7.25
CA ALA A 263 29.12 12.13 8.27
C ALA A 263 27.87 12.24 9.16
N ILE A 264 27.57 13.44 9.67
CA ILE A 264 26.32 13.70 10.42
C ILE A 264 25.11 13.38 9.54
N GLY A 265 25.14 13.81 8.28
CA GLY A 265 24.05 13.55 7.36
C GLY A 265 23.80 12.05 7.14
N MET A 266 24.87 11.26 7.01
CA MET A 266 24.77 9.80 6.92
C MET A 266 24.22 9.18 8.21
N LEU A 267 24.67 9.64 9.38
CA LEU A 267 24.16 9.16 10.67
C LEU A 267 22.67 9.42 10.83
N LEU A 268 22.18 10.60 10.42
CA LEU A 268 20.75 10.92 10.44
C LEU A 268 19.94 10.02 9.49
N ILE A 269 20.44 9.75 8.28
CA ILE A 269 19.78 8.82 7.35
C ILE A 269 19.70 7.42 7.96
N LEU A 270 20.81 6.91 8.50
CA LEU A 270 20.86 5.58 9.11
C LEU A 270 19.94 5.49 10.33
N ALA A 271 19.86 6.54 11.15
CA ALA A 271 18.93 6.62 12.27
C ALA A 271 17.47 6.60 11.79
N GLY A 272 17.14 7.35 10.74
CA GLY A 272 15.80 7.32 10.13
C GLY A 272 15.43 5.92 9.64
N ILE A 273 16.32 5.25 8.90
CA ILE A 273 16.09 3.89 8.37
C ILE A 273 15.96 2.84 9.49
N SER A 274 16.66 3.03 10.61
CA SER A 274 16.70 2.04 11.69
C SER A 274 15.59 2.22 12.74
N PHE A 275 15.12 3.46 12.95
CA PHE A 275 14.26 3.78 14.09
C PHE A 275 12.92 4.44 13.73
N ALA A 276 12.71 4.91 12.49
CA ALA A 276 11.44 5.50 12.11
C ALA A 276 10.29 4.49 12.25
N ARG A 277 9.17 4.97 12.79
CA ARG A 277 7.98 4.14 13.07
C ARG A 277 6.84 4.53 12.15
N GLU A 278 6.22 3.54 11.50
CA GLU A 278 5.10 3.76 10.58
C GLU A 278 3.92 4.49 11.23
N ASP A 279 3.61 4.18 12.49
CA ASP A 279 2.44 4.72 13.21
C ASP A 279 2.57 6.20 13.60
N ALA A 280 3.78 6.77 13.52
CA ALA A 280 4.07 8.17 13.80
C ALA A 280 4.73 8.89 12.61
N PHE A 281 4.69 8.28 11.42
CA PHE A 281 5.31 8.81 10.21
C PHE A 281 4.26 9.56 9.35
N PRO A 282 4.59 10.70 8.72
CA PRO A 282 5.90 11.36 8.65
C PRO A 282 6.35 12.03 9.96
N GLY A 283 5.66 13.08 10.39
CA GLY A 283 5.95 13.80 11.62
C GLY A 283 7.43 14.21 11.76
N TRP A 284 7.92 14.14 12.99
CA TRP A 284 9.31 14.42 13.33
C TRP A 284 10.29 13.37 12.76
N TRP A 285 9.83 12.15 12.49
CA TRP A 285 10.70 11.08 11.98
C TRP A 285 11.21 11.37 10.58
N ALA A 286 10.41 12.02 9.73
CA ALA A 286 10.82 12.44 8.39
C ALA A 286 11.92 13.52 8.40
N LEU A 287 12.13 14.23 9.52
CA LEU A 287 13.19 15.22 9.65
C LEU A 287 14.59 14.58 9.54
N LEU A 288 14.76 13.34 10.02
CA LEU A 288 16.03 12.63 10.00
C LEU A 288 16.54 12.37 8.56
N PRO A 289 15.82 11.65 7.68
CA PRO A 289 16.27 11.44 6.30
C PRO A 289 16.35 12.76 5.52
N VAL A 290 15.48 13.74 5.79
CA VAL A 290 15.45 15.00 5.05
C VAL A 290 16.66 15.88 5.38
N LEU A 291 16.93 16.12 6.67
CA LEU A 291 18.12 16.85 7.11
C LEU A 291 19.39 16.10 6.74
N GLY A 292 19.40 14.77 6.89
CA GLY A 292 20.54 13.95 6.52
C GLY A 292 20.91 14.08 5.04
N THR A 293 19.90 14.01 4.17
CA THR A 293 20.06 14.23 2.73
C THR A 293 20.49 15.65 2.41
N PHE A 294 19.90 16.64 3.09
CA PHE A 294 20.25 18.05 2.92
C PHE A 294 21.74 18.29 3.23
N LEU A 295 22.24 17.76 4.35
CA LEU A 295 23.63 17.89 4.79
C LEU A 295 24.61 17.18 3.84
N ILE A 296 24.28 15.97 3.35
CA ILE A 296 25.12 15.24 2.39
C ILE A 296 25.21 15.99 1.06
N ILE A 297 24.09 16.46 0.51
CA ILE A 297 24.11 17.19 -0.77
C ILE A 297 24.85 18.53 -0.61
N GLY A 298 24.60 19.23 0.51
CA GLY A 298 25.22 20.52 0.86
C GLY A 298 26.72 20.45 1.15
N ALA A 299 27.22 19.32 1.67
CA ALA A 299 28.66 19.06 1.84
C ALA A 299 29.42 19.03 0.50
N GLY A 300 28.71 18.80 -0.61
CA GLY A 300 29.26 18.80 -1.96
C GLY A 300 30.06 17.54 -2.30
N SER A 301 30.44 17.41 -3.57
CA SER A 301 31.09 16.21 -4.11
C SER A 301 32.52 15.97 -3.61
N GLN A 302 33.12 16.95 -2.91
CA GLN A 302 34.50 16.86 -2.41
C GLN A 302 34.60 16.31 -0.99
N ALA A 303 33.49 16.17 -0.26
CA ALA A 303 33.50 15.45 1.01
C ALA A 303 33.96 14.00 0.79
N TRP A 304 34.77 13.46 1.70
CA TRP A 304 35.33 12.12 1.62
C TRP A 304 34.24 11.07 1.44
N LEU A 305 33.16 11.14 2.25
CA LEU A 305 32.04 10.20 2.16
C LEU A 305 31.38 10.26 0.78
N ASN A 306 31.17 11.46 0.24
CA ASN A 306 30.56 11.65 -1.07
C ASN A 306 31.48 11.14 -2.20
N ARG A 307 32.76 11.48 -2.15
CA ARG A 307 33.76 11.13 -3.18
C ARG A 307 34.15 9.66 -3.19
N VAL A 308 34.27 9.05 -2.01
CA VAL A 308 34.84 7.69 -1.85
C VAL A 308 33.74 6.65 -1.75
N VAL A 309 32.71 6.91 -0.94
CA VAL A 309 31.64 5.95 -0.68
C VAL A 309 30.50 6.14 -1.67
N LEU A 310 29.85 7.30 -1.70
CA LEU A 310 28.65 7.51 -2.52
C LEU A 310 28.97 7.49 -4.03
N ALA A 311 30.10 8.06 -4.45
CA ALA A 311 30.53 8.01 -5.84
C ALA A 311 31.18 6.67 -6.24
N HIS A 312 31.18 5.65 -5.36
CA HIS A 312 31.70 4.34 -5.71
C HIS A 312 30.90 3.73 -6.89
N PRO A 313 31.56 3.18 -7.93
CA PRO A 313 30.89 2.77 -9.18
C PRO A 313 29.71 1.81 -9.00
N LYS A 314 29.78 0.90 -8.00
CA LYS A 314 28.69 -0.04 -7.70
C LYS A 314 27.45 0.66 -7.14
N LEU A 315 27.61 1.64 -6.25
CA LEU A 315 26.47 2.41 -5.73
C LEU A 315 25.91 3.32 -6.81
N VAL A 316 26.77 4.00 -7.57
CA VAL A 316 26.35 4.81 -8.71
C VAL A 316 25.53 3.97 -9.70
N PHE A 317 25.96 2.75 -10.02
CA PHE A 317 25.20 1.85 -10.89
C PHE A 317 23.78 1.60 -10.38
N VAL A 318 23.62 1.28 -9.09
CA VAL A 318 22.29 1.09 -8.47
C VAL A 318 21.49 2.40 -8.52
N GLY A 319 22.14 3.54 -8.28
CA GLY A 319 21.56 4.88 -8.38
C GLY A 319 21.03 5.22 -9.77
N LEU A 320 21.76 4.84 -10.82
CA LEU A 320 21.39 5.06 -12.22
C LEU A 320 20.15 4.26 -12.61
N ILE A 321 19.98 3.06 -12.05
CA ILE A 321 18.80 2.20 -12.26
C ILE A 321 17.74 2.37 -11.15
N SER A 322 17.88 3.37 -10.27
CA SER A 322 17.03 3.48 -9.07
C SER A 322 15.55 3.70 -9.40
N TYR A 323 15.26 4.37 -10.52
CA TYR A 323 13.88 4.62 -10.96
C TYR A 323 13.17 3.33 -11.40
N PRO A 324 13.69 2.55 -12.37
CA PRO A 324 13.08 1.27 -12.69
C PRO A 324 13.13 0.26 -11.52
N LEU A 325 14.16 0.31 -10.65
CA LEU A 325 14.17 -0.49 -9.41
C LEU A 325 12.95 -0.16 -8.53
N TYR A 326 12.68 1.12 -8.32
CA TYR A 326 11.51 1.57 -7.58
C TYR A 326 10.20 1.14 -8.23
N LEU A 327 10.11 1.11 -9.56
CA LEU A 327 8.87 0.68 -10.22
C LEU A 327 8.65 -0.84 -10.17
N TRP A 328 9.70 -1.65 -10.36
CA TRP A 328 9.57 -3.10 -10.45
C TRP A 328 9.44 -3.80 -9.09
N HIS A 329 10.04 -3.25 -8.03
CA HIS A 329 10.17 -4.00 -6.78
C HIS A 329 8.82 -4.38 -6.15
N TRP A 330 7.88 -3.43 -6.10
CA TRP A 330 6.64 -3.63 -5.38
C TRP A 330 5.66 -4.56 -6.11
N PRO A 331 5.35 -4.38 -7.42
CA PRO A 331 4.47 -5.30 -8.14
C PRO A 331 4.99 -6.74 -8.09
N LEU A 332 6.30 -6.96 -8.24
CA LEU A 332 6.88 -8.30 -8.19
C LEU A 332 6.78 -8.91 -6.80
N LEU A 333 7.06 -8.16 -5.73
CA LEU A 333 6.92 -8.64 -4.36
C LEU A 333 5.46 -8.98 -4.02
N VAL A 334 4.52 -8.11 -4.39
CA VAL A 334 3.09 -8.32 -4.14
C VAL A 334 2.57 -9.53 -4.91
N LEU A 335 2.80 -9.59 -6.22
CA LEU A 335 2.29 -10.68 -7.06
C LEU A 335 2.91 -12.04 -6.69
N ALA A 336 4.20 -12.08 -6.35
CA ALA A 336 4.86 -13.31 -5.91
C ALA A 336 4.28 -13.80 -4.57
N ARG A 337 4.01 -12.90 -3.62
CA ARG A 337 3.30 -13.23 -2.37
C ARG A 337 1.88 -13.75 -2.65
N THR A 338 1.11 -13.06 -3.49
CA THR A 338 -0.26 -13.46 -3.82
C THR A 338 -0.33 -14.82 -4.52
N ALA A 339 0.68 -15.17 -5.33
CA ALA A 339 0.76 -16.48 -5.97
C ALA A 339 1.03 -17.62 -4.96
N ILE A 340 1.88 -17.41 -3.95
CA ILE A 340 2.43 -18.50 -3.11
C ILE A 340 1.75 -18.61 -1.73
N ARG A 341 0.98 -17.61 -1.29
CA ARG A 341 0.38 -17.50 0.07
C ARG A 341 -0.40 -18.73 0.56
N ASN A 342 -0.81 -19.64 -0.32
CA ASN A 342 -1.69 -20.76 0.01
C ASN A 342 -1.01 -22.14 -0.04
N GLU A 343 0.25 -22.23 -0.48
CA GLU A 343 0.85 -23.54 -0.74
C GLU A 343 1.95 -23.91 0.26
N HIS A 344 2.62 -22.93 0.88
CA HIS A 344 3.83 -23.21 1.66
C HIS A 344 4.05 -22.22 2.83
N GLY A 345 4.67 -22.68 3.92
CA GLY A 345 4.91 -21.90 5.15
C GLY A 345 5.88 -20.72 5.03
N ASN A 346 6.17 -20.05 6.16
CA ASN A 346 6.95 -18.80 6.23
C ASN A 346 8.35 -18.83 5.56
N GLU A 347 8.98 -20.00 5.47
CA GLU A 347 10.28 -20.16 4.81
C GLU A 347 10.22 -19.90 3.31
N TYR A 348 9.17 -20.38 2.64
CA TYR A 348 8.97 -20.19 1.20
C TYR A 348 8.72 -18.72 0.84
N LEU A 349 8.11 -17.96 1.76
CA LEU A 349 7.92 -16.52 1.59
C LEU A 349 9.25 -15.76 1.55
N ARG A 350 10.25 -16.17 2.34
CA ARG A 350 11.59 -15.55 2.34
C ARG A 350 12.33 -15.83 1.04
N THR A 351 12.37 -17.09 0.62
CA THR A 351 13.02 -17.48 -0.65
C THR A 351 12.37 -16.78 -1.84
N THR A 352 11.05 -16.72 -1.86
CA THR A 352 10.28 -15.99 -2.89
C THR A 352 10.64 -14.51 -2.92
N ALA A 353 10.72 -13.84 -1.76
CA ALA A 353 11.09 -12.43 -1.68
C ALA A 353 12.50 -12.19 -2.24
N ILE A 354 13.47 -13.07 -1.93
CA ILE A 354 14.84 -12.98 -2.47
C ILE A 354 14.83 -13.11 -3.99
N ILE A 355 14.10 -14.08 -4.54
CA ILE A 355 13.96 -14.27 -5.99
C ILE A 355 13.30 -13.04 -6.63
N ALA A 356 12.22 -12.51 -6.04
CA ALA A 356 11.53 -11.33 -6.53
C ALA A 356 12.44 -10.08 -6.54
N VAL A 357 13.27 -9.91 -5.51
CA VAL A 357 14.29 -8.85 -5.47
C VAL A 357 15.35 -9.08 -6.56
N GLY A 358 15.84 -10.30 -6.74
CA GLY A 358 16.78 -10.62 -7.83
C GLY A 358 16.21 -10.30 -9.22
N LEU A 359 14.96 -10.68 -9.47
CA LEU A 359 14.23 -10.35 -10.69
C LEU A 359 14.02 -8.84 -10.86
N THR A 360 13.75 -8.13 -9.76
CA THR A 360 13.65 -6.66 -9.76
C THR A 360 14.94 -6.03 -10.28
N PHE A 361 16.10 -6.44 -9.80
CA PHE A 361 17.39 -5.93 -10.28
C PHE A 361 17.62 -6.23 -11.76
N LEU A 362 17.36 -7.47 -12.19
CA LEU A 362 17.52 -7.88 -13.57
C LEU A 362 16.61 -7.07 -14.52
N LEU A 363 15.30 -7.04 -14.24
CA LEU A 363 14.33 -6.33 -15.07
C LEU A 363 14.56 -4.82 -15.06
N SER A 364 15.02 -4.25 -13.95
CA SER A 364 15.35 -2.84 -13.86
C SER A 364 16.56 -2.47 -14.71
N TRP A 365 17.61 -3.30 -14.67
CA TRP A 365 18.78 -3.13 -15.52
C TRP A 365 18.42 -3.27 -17.01
N LEU A 366 17.62 -4.27 -17.38
CA LEU A 366 17.14 -4.46 -18.76
C LEU A 366 16.31 -3.25 -19.22
N THR A 367 15.36 -2.79 -18.41
CA THR A 367 14.52 -1.62 -18.69
C THR A 367 15.39 -0.37 -18.89
N TYR A 368 16.34 -0.14 -17.98
CA TYR A 368 17.26 0.99 -18.08
C TYR A 368 18.12 0.93 -19.35
N ARG A 369 18.74 -0.23 -19.61
CA ARG A 369 19.73 -0.41 -20.68
C ARG A 369 19.13 -0.37 -22.07
N PHE A 370 17.95 -0.96 -22.25
CA PHE A 370 17.33 -1.21 -23.55
C PHE A 370 16.16 -0.28 -23.86
N ILE A 371 15.50 0.30 -22.86
CA ILE A 371 14.35 1.18 -23.06
C ILE A 371 14.68 2.61 -22.68
N GLU A 372 15.07 2.85 -21.42
CA GLU A 372 15.24 4.20 -20.90
C GLU A 372 16.40 4.95 -21.58
N ARG A 373 17.61 4.34 -21.61
CA ARG A 373 18.81 4.98 -22.14
C ARG A 373 18.69 5.35 -23.63
N PRO A 374 18.20 4.48 -24.54
CA PRO A 374 18.01 4.85 -25.94
C PRO A 374 16.98 5.96 -26.15
N ILE A 375 15.88 5.98 -25.39
CA ILE A 375 14.85 7.00 -25.51
C ILE A 375 15.35 8.35 -24.99
N ARG A 376 16.05 8.35 -23.85
CA ARG A 376 16.66 9.57 -23.27
C ARG A 376 17.76 10.18 -24.13
N ALA A 377 18.46 9.37 -24.94
CA ALA A 377 19.50 9.87 -25.84
C ALA A 377 18.93 10.80 -26.94
N ARG A 378 17.64 10.70 -27.26
CA ARG A 378 16.97 11.60 -28.22
C ARG A 378 16.71 12.94 -27.56
N ARG A 379 17.67 13.88 -27.60
CA ARG A 379 17.62 15.13 -26.82
C ARG A 379 16.75 16.25 -27.41
N SER A 380 16.70 16.42 -28.73
CA SER A 380 15.92 17.49 -29.37
C SER A 380 15.57 17.16 -30.81
N GLY A 381 14.72 17.99 -31.44
CA GLY A 381 14.31 17.85 -32.84
C GLY A 381 13.05 17.00 -33.05
N TYR A 382 12.77 16.71 -34.33
CA TYR A 382 11.52 16.07 -34.76
C TYR A 382 11.28 14.70 -34.13
N THR A 383 12.32 13.84 -34.15
CA THR A 383 12.28 12.50 -33.56
C THR A 383 12.03 12.53 -32.06
N ALA A 384 12.59 13.52 -31.35
CA ALA A 384 12.35 13.70 -29.92
C ALA A 384 10.89 14.07 -29.63
N ARG A 385 10.31 15.01 -30.39
CA ARG A 385 8.90 15.41 -30.26
C ARG A 385 7.94 14.25 -30.55
N ARG A 386 8.15 13.52 -31.65
CA ARG A 386 7.37 12.31 -31.97
C ARG A 386 7.47 11.26 -30.87
N THR A 387 8.66 11.02 -30.33
CA THR A 387 8.86 10.07 -29.23
C THR A 387 8.09 10.51 -27.98
N THR A 388 8.15 11.78 -27.60
CA THR A 388 7.38 12.34 -26.47
C THR A 388 5.88 12.17 -26.68
N ALA A 389 5.37 12.51 -27.86
CA ALA A 389 3.95 12.38 -28.19
C ALA A 389 3.49 10.91 -28.16
N ALA A 390 4.28 10.00 -28.72
CA ALA A 390 4.00 8.57 -28.70
C ALA A 390 3.95 8.02 -27.27
N LEU A 391 4.91 8.39 -26.40
CA LEU A 391 4.90 7.99 -24.99
C LEU A 391 3.66 8.52 -24.25
N GLY A 392 3.29 9.78 -24.48
CA GLY A 392 2.08 10.37 -23.92
C GLY A 392 0.81 9.64 -24.37
N ALA A 393 0.70 9.35 -25.67
CA ALA A 393 -0.42 8.60 -26.23
C ALA A 393 -0.49 7.16 -25.67
N SER A 394 0.66 6.47 -25.57
CA SER A 394 0.73 5.14 -24.98
C SER A 394 0.26 5.12 -23.53
N LEU A 395 0.69 6.09 -22.72
CA LEU A 395 0.26 6.17 -21.32
C LEU A 395 -1.24 6.51 -21.21
N ALA A 396 -1.76 7.37 -22.09
CA ALA A 396 -3.20 7.66 -22.16
C ALA A 396 -4.04 6.43 -22.54
N VAL A 397 -3.58 5.63 -23.52
CA VAL A 397 -4.24 4.37 -23.88
C VAL A 397 -4.24 3.40 -22.70
N ILE A 398 -3.12 3.27 -21.98
CA ILE A 398 -3.05 2.46 -20.76
C ILE A 398 -4.02 2.99 -19.69
N ALA A 399 -4.13 4.30 -19.50
CA ALA A 399 -5.11 4.86 -18.57
C ALA A 399 -6.56 4.47 -18.93
N VAL A 400 -6.93 4.60 -20.22
CA VAL A 400 -8.27 4.27 -20.72
C VAL A 400 -8.57 2.78 -20.61
N VAL A 401 -7.61 1.91 -20.96
CA VAL A 401 -7.77 0.45 -20.82
C VAL A 401 -7.91 0.06 -19.35
N GLY A 402 -7.15 0.67 -18.44
CA GLY A 402 -7.28 0.45 -17.00
C GLY A 402 -8.65 0.82 -16.46
N PHE A 403 -9.17 1.97 -16.90
CA PHE A 403 -10.54 2.38 -16.60
C PHE A 403 -11.56 1.36 -17.12
N ALA A 404 -11.45 0.92 -18.37
CA ALA A 404 -12.36 -0.05 -18.96
C ALA A 404 -12.37 -1.38 -18.18
N ILE A 405 -11.19 -1.92 -17.81
CA ILE A 405 -11.06 -3.13 -17.00
C ILE A 405 -11.77 -2.99 -15.65
N ALA A 406 -11.63 -1.84 -15.00
CA ALA A 406 -12.31 -1.56 -13.74
C ALA A 406 -13.84 -1.56 -13.90
N GLN A 407 -14.36 -0.92 -14.95
CA GLN A 407 -15.82 -0.81 -15.18
C GLN A 407 -16.47 -2.15 -15.54
N ILE A 408 -15.76 -3.05 -16.22
CA ILE A 408 -16.28 -4.38 -16.61
C ILE A 408 -16.01 -5.47 -15.57
N GLY A 409 -15.74 -5.09 -14.31
CA GLY A 409 -15.60 -6.02 -13.19
C GLY A 409 -14.38 -6.94 -13.29
N GLY A 410 -13.29 -6.46 -13.89
CA GLY A 410 -12.02 -7.22 -13.93
C GLY A 410 -11.99 -8.36 -14.94
N LEU A 411 -12.78 -8.23 -16.02
CA LEU A 411 -12.82 -9.17 -17.15
C LEU A 411 -13.18 -10.60 -16.72
N THR A 412 -14.32 -10.78 -16.05
CA THR A 412 -14.84 -12.10 -15.63
C THR A 412 -15.00 -13.08 -16.81
N ILE A 413 -15.10 -12.59 -18.05
CA ILE A 413 -15.11 -13.41 -19.27
C ILE A 413 -13.91 -14.35 -19.40
N ARG A 414 -12.79 -14.05 -18.74
CA ARG A 414 -11.59 -14.92 -18.73
C ARG A 414 -11.76 -16.21 -17.92
N TYR A 415 -12.89 -16.36 -17.23
CA TYR A 415 -13.24 -17.52 -16.42
C TYR A 415 -14.32 -18.36 -17.11
N PRO A 416 -14.41 -19.67 -16.86
CA PRO A 416 -15.54 -20.48 -17.32
C PRO A 416 -16.87 -19.99 -16.73
N LYS A 417 -17.99 -20.23 -17.44
CA LYS A 417 -19.31 -19.70 -17.07
C LYS A 417 -19.76 -20.12 -15.66
N GLU A 418 -19.38 -21.33 -15.27
CA GLU A 418 -19.65 -21.94 -13.97
C GLU A 418 -19.00 -21.13 -12.82
N VAL A 419 -17.80 -20.60 -13.07
CA VAL A 419 -17.07 -19.78 -12.09
C VAL A 419 -17.51 -18.32 -12.17
N GLN A 420 -17.85 -17.81 -13.37
CA GLN A 420 -18.36 -16.45 -13.55
C GLN A 420 -19.58 -16.17 -12.67
N ALA A 421 -20.51 -17.13 -12.60
CA ALA A 421 -21.72 -17.02 -11.78
C ALA A 421 -21.42 -16.88 -10.28
N LEU A 422 -20.30 -17.46 -9.80
CA LEU A 422 -19.85 -17.44 -8.40
C LEU A 422 -19.02 -16.19 -8.04
N LEU A 423 -18.41 -15.55 -9.04
CA LEU A 423 -17.50 -14.40 -8.88
C LEU A 423 -18.22 -13.04 -8.86
N THR A 424 -19.55 -13.03 -8.96
CA THR A 424 -20.34 -11.79 -8.83
C THR A 424 -20.23 -11.29 -7.38
N PRO A 425 -19.86 -10.01 -7.14
CA PRO A 425 -19.73 -9.48 -5.78
C PRO A 425 -21.02 -9.68 -4.98
N LEU A 426 -20.89 -10.22 -3.77
CA LEU A 426 -21.98 -10.35 -2.82
C LEU A 426 -21.90 -9.21 -1.82
N ALA A 427 -23.02 -8.54 -1.59
CA ALA A 427 -23.15 -7.70 -0.40
C ALA A 427 -23.06 -8.61 0.84
N ALA A 428 -22.29 -8.18 1.84
CA ALA A 428 -22.36 -8.79 3.16
C ALA A 428 -23.82 -8.67 3.66
N GLY A 429 -24.38 -9.74 4.24
CA GLY A 429 -25.75 -9.74 4.73
C GLY A 429 -26.00 -8.86 5.97
N ALA A 430 -25.16 -7.86 6.20
CA ALA A 430 -25.13 -7.01 7.39
C ALA A 430 -25.73 -5.60 7.18
N ASP A 431 -26.06 -5.22 5.93
CA ASP A 431 -26.59 -3.88 5.61
C ASP A 431 -28.11 -3.73 5.78
N ASP A 432 -28.80 -4.76 6.27
CA ASP A 432 -30.19 -4.55 6.66
C ASP A 432 -30.23 -3.72 7.96
N PRO A 433 -31.08 -2.68 8.02
CA PRO A 433 -31.19 -1.82 9.19
C PRO A 433 -31.45 -2.59 10.50
N PRO A 434 -31.12 -1.99 11.67
CA PRO A 434 -31.50 -2.53 12.97
C PRO A 434 -33.00 -2.86 12.94
N ALA A 435 -33.33 -4.04 13.47
CA ALA A 435 -34.65 -4.63 13.35
C ALA A 435 -35.76 -3.62 13.67
N ASP A 436 -36.66 -3.42 12.72
CA ASP A 436 -38.02 -3.06 13.08
C ASP A 436 -38.58 -4.24 13.89
N GLU A 437 -39.09 -4.00 15.09
CA GLU A 437 -39.60 -5.01 16.04
C GLU A 437 -40.82 -5.81 15.52
N SER A 438 -41.14 -5.72 14.23
CA SER A 438 -42.51 -5.85 13.74
C SER A 438 -42.85 -7.18 13.03
N LYS A 439 -42.01 -8.22 13.13
CA LYS A 439 -42.41 -9.59 12.72
C LYS A 439 -42.39 -10.54 13.90
N ASN A 440 -43.60 -10.81 14.41
CA ASN A 440 -43.97 -11.70 15.52
C ASN A 440 -43.70 -11.16 16.95
N SER A 441 -44.77 -10.68 17.59
CA SER A 441 -44.81 -10.27 19.01
C SER A 441 -44.97 -11.45 19.99
N ALA A 442 -45.07 -12.69 19.50
CA ALA A 442 -45.20 -13.90 20.31
C ALA A 442 -43.89 -14.70 20.38
N GLY A 443 -43.57 -15.25 21.56
CA GLY A 443 -42.39 -16.09 21.79
C GLY A 443 -41.27 -15.44 22.62
N PRO A 444 -40.18 -16.19 22.90
CA PRO A 444 -39.06 -15.72 23.70
C PRO A 444 -38.36 -14.53 23.03
N LYS A 445 -37.78 -13.65 23.84
CA LYS A 445 -36.89 -12.57 23.41
C LYS A 445 -35.49 -13.11 23.21
N LEU A 446 -35.05 -13.18 21.97
CA LEU A 446 -33.71 -13.56 21.57
C LEU A 446 -32.88 -12.32 21.29
N LEU A 447 -31.81 -12.15 22.05
CA LEU A 447 -30.81 -11.11 21.84
C LEU A 447 -29.58 -11.69 21.13
N VAL A 448 -29.19 -11.10 20.01
CA VAL A 448 -27.89 -11.33 19.38
C VAL A 448 -26.91 -10.30 19.93
N TYR A 449 -25.82 -10.77 20.54
CA TYR A 449 -24.84 -9.92 21.21
C TYR A 449 -23.42 -10.13 20.68
N GLY A 450 -22.78 -9.07 20.21
CA GLY A 450 -21.36 -9.07 19.85
C GLY A 450 -21.03 -8.18 18.65
N ASP A 451 -19.95 -8.48 17.94
CA ASP A 451 -19.47 -7.69 16.79
C ASP A 451 -20.15 -8.08 15.46
N SER A 452 -19.57 -7.68 14.33
CA SER A 452 -20.10 -8.02 12.99
C SER A 452 -20.28 -9.52 12.75
N HIS A 453 -19.56 -10.38 13.47
CA HIS A 453 -19.74 -11.82 13.42
C HIS A 453 -20.94 -12.32 14.24
N ALA A 454 -21.35 -11.65 15.32
CA ALA A 454 -22.67 -11.96 15.89
C ALA A 454 -23.76 -11.58 14.89
N HIS A 455 -23.61 -10.41 14.27
CA HIS A 455 -24.61 -9.82 13.40
C HIS A 455 -24.77 -10.58 12.08
N HIS A 456 -23.74 -11.25 11.57
CA HIS A 456 -23.88 -12.06 10.35
C HIS A 456 -24.86 -13.24 10.49
N LEU A 457 -25.36 -13.54 11.70
CA LEU A 457 -26.40 -14.56 11.96
C LEU A 457 -27.82 -14.02 11.69
N LEU A 458 -28.00 -12.70 11.58
CA LEU A 458 -29.30 -12.05 11.45
C LEU A 458 -30.10 -12.55 10.24
N ALA A 459 -29.45 -12.72 9.08
CA ALA A 459 -30.12 -13.19 7.88
C ALA A 459 -30.78 -14.56 8.09
N GLY A 460 -30.06 -15.51 8.71
CA GLY A 460 -30.60 -16.82 9.04
C GLY A 460 -31.66 -16.78 10.14
N LEU A 461 -31.46 -16.00 11.19
CA LEU A 461 -32.44 -15.86 12.28
C LEU A 461 -33.76 -15.25 11.79
N ARG A 462 -33.73 -14.23 10.93
CA ARG A 462 -34.93 -13.65 10.33
C ARG A 462 -35.71 -14.64 9.48
N LEU A 463 -35.01 -15.51 8.74
CA LEU A 463 -35.68 -16.57 8.00
C LEU A 463 -36.27 -17.63 8.92
N LEU A 464 -35.60 -17.94 10.03
CA LEU A 464 -36.11 -18.84 11.06
C LEU A 464 -37.39 -18.30 11.73
N GLN A 465 -37.59 -16.97 11.80
CA GLN A 465 -38.84 -16.37 12.32
C GLN A 465 -40.09 -16.74 11.51
N ASN A 466 -39.94 -17.24 10.27
CA ASN A 466 -41.05 -17.79 9.48
C ASN A 466 -41.45 -19.22 9.91
N GLU A 467 -40.55 -19.93 10.58
CA GLU A 467 -40.72 -21.33 11.00
C GLU A 467 -40.94 -21.44 12.52
N ARG A 468 -40.48 -20.44 13.30
CA ARG A 468 -40.58 -20.41 14.77
C ARG A 468 -40.85 -19.01 15.29
N SER A 469 -41.74 -18.88 16.27
CA SER A 469 -42.09 -17.59 16.87
C SER A 469 -41.08 -17.17 17.95
N PHE A 470 -40.39 -16.05 17.73
CA PHE A 470 -39.53 -15.37 18.71
C PHE A 470 -39.32 -13.90 18.31
N ARG A 471 -38.97 -13.06 19.30
CA ARG A 471 -38.64 -11.64 19.10
C ARG A 471 -37.13 -11.47 19.02
N LEU A 472 -36.65 -10.78 18.00
CA LEU A 472 -35.23 -10.63 17.72
C LEU A 472 -34.76 -9.21 18.04
N SER A 473 -33.74 -9.11 18.89
CA SER A 473 -33.09 -7.85 19.24
C SER A 473 -31.58 -7.96 19.04
N LEU A 474 -30.93 -6.82 18.90
CA LEU A 474 -29.49 -6.73 18.62
C LEU A 474 -28.83 -5.81 19.63
N ALA A 475 -27.67 -6.21 20.14
CA ALA A 475 -26.81 -5.37 20.97
C ALA A 475 -25.34 -5.64 20.67
N GLY A 476 -24.46 -4.69 21.00
CA GLY A 476 -23.04 -4.76 20.61
C GLY A 476 -22.68 -3.94 19.36
N TRP A 477 -23.24 -2.74 19.24
CA TRP A 477 -23.12 -1.91 18.03
C TRP A 477 -21.75 -1.23 17.85
N GLY A 478 -20.70 -1.94 17.44
CA GLY A 478 -19.44 -1.27 17.13
C GLY A 478 -18.36 -2.13 16.49
N TRP A 479 -17.67 -1.52 15.51
CA TRP A 479 -16.46 -2.04 14.87
C TRP A 479 -15.48 -2.62 15.89
N GLY A 480 -15.29 -3.96 15.90
CA GLY A 480 -14.31 -4.62 16.77
C GLY A 480 -14.57 -4.51 18.27
N CYS A 481 -15.78 -4.12 18.68
CA CYS A 481 -16.19 -4.14 20.08
C CYS A 481 -16.62 -5.57 20.42
N ALA A 482 -15.66 -6.42 20.78
CA ALA A 482 -15.97 -7.75 21.28
C ALA A 482 -16.89 -7.66 22.51
N PRO A 483 -17.66 -8.73 22.77
CA PRO A 483 -18.30 -8.96 24.06
C PRO A 483 -17.24 -9.37 25.13
N LEU A 484 -16.08 -8.70 25.15
CA LEU A 484 -14.94 -8.92 26.04
C LEU A 484 -14.47 -7.55 26.52
N GLU A 485 -14.03 -7.44 27.78
CA GLU A 485 -13.47 -6.17 28.31
C GLU A 485 -12.08 -5.79 27.73
N ASP A 486 -11.70 -6.26 26.54
CA ASP A 486 -10.41 -5.99 25.89
C ASP A 486 -10.64 -5.35 24.51
N ILE A 487 -10.36 -4.04 24.41
CA ILE A 487 -10.64 -3.21 23.23
C ILE A 487 -9.34 -2.50 22.82
N LYS A 488 -9.11 -2.33 21.51
CA LYS A 488 -7.94 -1.62 20.97
C LYS A 488 -7.85 -0.16 21.49
N PRO A 489 -6.64 0.43 21.61
CA PRO A 489 -6.44 1.75 22.22
C PRO A 489 -7.29 2.89 21.65
N ASN A 490 -7.59 2.87 20.34
CA ASN A 490 -8.35 3.95 19.69
C ASN A 490 -9.88 3.76 19.76
N ASP A 491 -10.36 2.56 20.10
CA ASP A 491 -11.79 2.22 20.15
C ASP A 491 -12.33 2.17 21.59
N GLN A 492 -11.46 2.41 22.59
CA GLN A 492 -11.76 2.24 24.02
C GLN A 492 -12.94 3.10 24.47
N GLU A 493 -13.03 4.36 24.01
CA GLU A 493 -14.12 5.27 24.38
C GLU A 493 -15.44 4.88 23.70
N LYS A 494 -15.38 4.55 22.40
CA LYS A 494 -16.56 4.15 21.62
C LYS A 494 -17.18 2.86 22.13
N CYS A 495 -16.36 1.83 22.34
CA CYS A 495 -16.83 0.55 22.84
C CYS A 495 -17.27 0.62 24.32
N ARG A 496 -16.67 1.49 25.16
CA ARG A 496 -17.15 1.73 26.53
C ARG A 496 -18.53 2.38 26.55
N LYS A 497 -18.75 3.40 25.72
CA LYS A 497 -20.07 4.04 25.59
C LYS A 497 -21.13 3.04 25.14
N LEU A 498 -20.79 2.21 24.15
CA LEU A 498 -21.66 1.13 23.68
C LEU A 498 -21.95 0.08 24.76
N ALA A 499 -20.95 -0.29 25.58
CA ALA A 499 -21.16 -1.21 26.69
C ALA A 499 -22.15 -0.64 27.73
N ALA A 500 -22.05 0.66 28.06
CA ALA A 500 -22.98 1.31 28.96
C ALA A 500 -24.41 1.40 28.39
N ASP A 501 -24.55 1.69 27.09
CA ASP A 501 -25.84 1.69 26.40
C ASP A 501 -26.46 0.28 26.34
N ASN A 502 -25.61 -0.75 26.19
CA ASN A 502 -26.05 -2.16 26.21
C ASN A 502 -26.60 -2.57 27.59
N ASP A 503 -25.99 -2.13 28.69
CA ASP A 503 -26.49 -2.46 30.04
C ASP A 503 -27.90 -1.89 30.28
N ALA A 504 -28.16 -0.67 29.82
CA ALA A 504 -29.49 -0.06 29.85
C ALA A 504 -30.47 -0.84 28.97
N LEU A 505 -30.05 -1.21 27.75
CA LEU A 505 -30.84 -2.03 26.83
C LEU A 505 -31.16 -3.40 27.43
N PHE A 506 -30.25 -4.04 28.15
CA PHE A 506 -30.49 -5.34 28.77
C PHE A 506 -31.51 -5.26 29.91
N ALA A 507 -31.43 -4.21 30.72
CA ALA A 507 -32.38 -3.97 31.80
C ALA A 507 -33.81 -3.74 31.28
N GLU A 508 -33.94 -3.08 30.13
CA GLU A 508 -35.23 -2.86 29.45
C GLU A 508 -35.71 -4.11 28.70
N LEU A 509 -34.84 -4.72 27.89
CA LEU A 509 -35.20 -5.82 27.01
C LEU A 509 -35.55 -7.09 27.80
N LYS A 510 -34.81 -7.40 28.87
CA LYS A 510 -34.93 -8.65 29.66
C LYS A 510 -35.01 -9.89 28.75
N PRO A 511 -33.93 -10.22 28.03
CA PRO A 511 -33.94 -11.31 27.05
C PRO A 511 -34.08 -12.69 27.73
N ASP A 512 -34.84 -13.57 27.10
CA ASP A 512 -34.97 -14.97 27.53
C ASP A 512 -33.77 -15.80 27.05
N ILE A 513 -33.29 -15.49 25.83
CA ILE A 513 -32.21 -16.17 25.12
C ILE A 513 -31.16 -15.13 24.69
N VAL A 514 -29.89 -15.40 24.93
CA VAL A 514 -28.77 -14.58 24.44
C VAL A 514 -27.84 -15.43 23.58
N VAL A 515 -27.64 -15.02 22.33
CA VAL A 515 -26.68 -15.63 21.39
C VAL A 515 -25.49 -14.69 21.26
N ILE A 516 -24.34 -15.14 21.77
CA ILE A 516 -23.09 -14.37 21.77
C ILE A 516 -22.19 -14.85 20.63
N GLY A 517 -21.72 -13.91 19.80
CA GLY A 517 -20.78 -14.20 18.71
C GLY A 517 -19.72 -13.10 18.57
N ALA A 518 -18.54 -13.44 18.08
CA ALA A 518 -17.53 -12.43 17.79
C ALA A 518 -16.50 -12.94 16.78
N ALA A 519 -15.68 -12.03 16.26
CA ALA A 519 -14.46 -12.36 15.53
C ALA A 519 -13.36 -12.85 16.50
N TRP A 520 -13.65 -13.91 17.27
CA TRP A 520 -12.83 -14.40 18.40
C TRP A 520 -11.31 -14.40 18.18
N PRO A 521 -10.78 -14.83 17.01
CA PRO A 521 -9.33 -14.89 16.78
C PRO A 521 -8.63 -13.52 16.82
N GLN A 522 -9.37 -12.42 16.76
CA GLN A 522 -8.83 -11.07 16.83
C GLN A 522 -8.53 -10.61 18.26
N TYR A 523 -9.00 -11.34 19.28
CA TYR A 523 -8.94 -10.93 20.69
C TYR A 523 -7.96 -11.80 21.48
N LYS A 524 -7.15 -11.17 22.35
CA LYS A 524 -6.04 -11.84 23.07
C LYS A 524 -6.46 -12.45 24.41
N HIS A 525 -7.61 -12.05 24.96
CA HIS A 525 -8.07 -12.41 26.30
C HIS A 525 -9.43 -13.11 26.30
N LEU A 526 -9.54 -14.21 25.53
CA LEU A 526 -10.79 -14.99 25.39
C LEU A 526 -11.43 -15.40 26.72
N GLN A 527 -10.63 -15.58 27.77
CA GLN A 527 -11.10 -15.94 29.13
C GLN A 527 -12.12 -14.94 29.70
N ARG A 528 -12.04 -13.66 29.28
CA ARG A 528 -12.94 -12.59 29.73
C ARG A 528 -14.40 -12.76 29.30
N ILE A 529 -14.68 -13.70 28.39
CA ILE A 529 -16.06 -14.05 28.05
C ILE A 529 -16.85 -14.54 29.28
N SER A 530 -16.14 -15.08 30.26
CA SER A 530 -16.70 -15.50 31.55
C SER A 530 -17.42 -14.38 32.28
N ASP A 531 -16.90 -13.14 32.20
CA ASP A 531 -17.47 -11.98 32.88
C ASP A 531 -18.80 -11.58 32.24
N THR A 532 -18.84 -11.57 30.91
CA THR A 532 -20.04 -11.32 30.11
C THR A 532 -21.12 -12.39 30.35
N VAL A 533 -20.74 -13.67 30.30
CA VAL A 533 -21.66 -14.78 30.55
C VAL A 533 -22.25 -14.69 31.96
N ARG A 534 -21.41 -14.46 32.99
CA ARG A 534 -21.86 -14.27 34.37
C ARG A 534 -22.72 -13.02 34.54
N GLY A 535 -22.48 -11.98 33.73
CA GLY A 535 -23.35 -10.80 33.64
C GLY A 535 -24.78 -11.18 33.26
N PHE A 536 -24.95 -11.91 32.16
CA PHE A 536 -26.27 -12.38 31.71
C PHE A 536 -26.91 -13.38 32.68
N GLN A 537 -26.13 -14.26 33.30
CA GLN A 537 -26.64 -15.16 34.35
C GLN A 537 -27.21 -14.37 35.54
N ARG A 538 -26.54 -13.29 35.97
CA ARG A 538 -27.02 -12.40 37.04
C ARG A 538 -28.30 -11.64 36.66
N LEU A 539 -28.50 -11.36 35.37
CA LEU A 539 -29.71 -10.75 34.85
C LEU A 539 -30.88 -11.74 34.69
N GLY A 540 -30.67 -13.02 35.02
CA GLY A 540 -31.71 -14.05 34.97
C GLY A 540 -32.00 -14.57 33.55
N VAL A 541 -31.07 -14.41 32.61
CA VAL A 541 -31.22 -14.97 31.25
C VAL A 541 -31.28 -16.50 31.34
N SER A 542 -32.35 -17.09 30.80
CA SER A 542 -32.62 -18.53 30.91
C SER A 542 -31.71 -19.38 30.03
N ARG A 543 -31.31 -18.86 28.86
CA ARG A 543 -30.51 -19.58 27.87
C ARG A 543 -29.42 -18.67 27.31
N ILE A 544 -28.15 -19.07 27.52
CA ILE A 544 -26.99 -18.37 26.97
C ILE A 544 -26.27 -19.33 26.04
N VAL A 545 -26.02 -18.87 24.82
CA VAL A 545 -25.41 -19.65 23.74
C VAL A 545 -24.22 -18.87 23.21
N VAL A 546 -23.04 -19.47 23.23
CA VAL A 546 -21.84 -18.89 22.63
C VAL A 546 -21.57 -19.59 21.30
N VAL A 547 -21.56 -18.83 20.22
CA VAL A 547 -21.25 -19.32 18.87
C VAL A 547 -19.76 -19.16 18.61
N GLY A 548 -19.11 -20.26 18.23
CA GLY A 548 -17.69 -20.33 17.92
C GLY A 548 -17.28 -19.56 16.67
N SER A 549 -15.98 -19.58 16.38
CA SER A 549 -15.47 -18.94 15.16
C SER A 549 -15.87 -19.73 13.94
N VAL A 550 -16.27 -19.04 12.87
CA VAL A 550 -16.43 -19.70 11.56
C VAL A 550 -15.05 -20.04 10.95
N PRO A 551 -14.99 -20.96 9.97
CA PRO A 551 -13.79 -21.18 9.15
C PRO A 551 -13.26 -19.86 8.58
N ALA A 552 -11.99 -19.57 8.83
CA ALA A 552 -11.32 -18.39 8.29
C ALA A 552 -10.50 -18.76 7.07
N TRP A 553 -10.73 -18.08 5.96
CA TRP A 553 -10.05 -18.38 4.70
C TRP A 553 -8.86 -17.45 4.46
N PRO A 554 -7.77 -17.93 3.83
CA PRO A 554 -6.64 -17.09 3.47
C PRO A 554 -6.96 -16.12 2.33
N GLN A 555 -7.99 -16.40 1.53
CA GLN A 555 -8.54 -15.56 0.47
C GLN A 555 -10.07 -15.75 0.44
N PRO A 556 -10.85 -14.80 -0.11
CA PRO A 556 -12.29 -14.96 -0.23
C PRO A 556 -12.64 -16.30 -0.92
N PRO A 557 -13.66 -17.05 -0.44
CA PRO A 557 -13.98 -18.39 -0.96
C PRO A 557 -14.16 -18.44 -2.47
N GLN A 558 -14.67 -17.37 -3.09
CA GLN A 558 -14.86 -17.30 -4.54
C GLN A 558 -13.52 -17.41 -5.29
N VAL A 559 -12.45 -16.83 -4.73
CA VAL A 559 -11.08 -16.92 -5.26
C VAL A 559 -10.52 -18.33 -5.07
N MET A 560 -10.75 -18.93 -3.91
CA MET A 560 -10.28 -20.28 -3.58
C MET A 560 -10.97 -21.34 -4.45
N LEU A 561 -12.27 -21.22 -4.67
CA LEU A 561 -13.06 -22.08 -5.56
C LEU A 561 -12.53 -22.05 -6.99
N TYR A 562 -12.18 -20.87 -7.50
CA TYR A 562 -11.52 -20.76 -8.80
C TYR A 562 -10.16 -21.45 -8.84
N LYS A 563 -9.32 -21.27 -7.81
CA LYS A 563 -8.01 -21.92 -7.74
C LYS A 563 -8.15 -23.45 -7.72
N ALA A 564 -9.08 -23.97 -6.93
CA ALA A 564 -9.39 -25.40 -6.88
C ALA A 564 -9.88 -25.92 -8.24
N TYR A 565 -10.82 -25.21 -8.88
CA TYR A 565 -11.28 -25.55 -10.22
C TYR A 565 -10.15 -25.55 -11.25
N ARG A 566 -9.21 -24.59 -11.20
CA ARG A 566 -8.07 -24.56 -12.13
C ARG A 566 -7.07 -25.68 -11.92
N ALA A 567 -6.90 -26.13 -10.68
CA ALA A 567 -6.04 -27.26 -10.37
C ALA A 567 -6.61 -28.56 -10.94
N ASP A 568 -7.94 -28.71 -10.91
CA ASP A 568 -8.62 -29.88 -11.47
C ASP A 568 -9.98 -29.55 -12.12
N PRO A 569 -9.98 -29.11 -13.39
CA PRO A 569 -11.20 -28.71 -14.08
C PRO A 569 -12.19 -29.86 -14.32
N ARG A 570 -11.73 -31.13 -14.22
CA ARG A 570 -12.54 -32.31 -14.55
C ARG A 570 -13.59 -32.62 -13.47
N HIS A 571 -13.31 -32.21 -12.23
CA HIS A 571 -14.19 -32.44 -11.08
C HIS A 571 -15.14 -31.26 -10.80
N GLY A 572 -15.14 -30.23 -11.66
CA GLY A 572 -15.97 -29.05 -11.49
C GLY A 572 -15.56 -28.18 -10.31
N VAL A 573 -16.44 -27.28 -9.88
CA VAL A 573 -16.20 -26.41 -8.73
C VAL A 573 -16.59 -27.18 -7.46
N PRO A 574 -15.71 -27.37 -6.46
CA PRO A 574 -16.04 -28.16 -5.28
C PRO A 574 -17.01 -27.43 -4.35
N ASP A 575 -17.80 -28.19 -3.58
CA ASP A 575 -18.69 -27.61 -2.55
C ASP A 575 -17.95 -27.31 -1.24
N ARG A 576 -16.85 -28.03 -1.03
CA ARG A 576 -16.02 -27.98 0.18
C ARG A 576 -14.57 -27.72 -0.18
N LEU A 577 -13.90 -26.95 0.67
CA LEU A 577 -12.48 -26.68 0.54
C LEU A 577 -11.73 -27.01 1.84
N SER A 578 -10.48 -27.40 1.69
CA SER A 578 -9.49 -27.48 2.76
C SER A 578 -8.58 -26.23 2.74
N GLY A 579 -7.67 -26.09 3.72
CA GLY A 579 -6.72 -24.97 3.76
C GLY A 579 -7.26 -23.68 4.39
N PHE A 580 -8.25 -23.78 5.28
CA PHE A 580 -8.63 -22.71 6.19
C PHE A 580 -7.56 -22.52 7.29
N ASP A 581 -7.52 -21.35 7.92
CA ASP A 581 -6.57 -21.04 8.99
C ASP A 581 -6.79 -21.99 10.18
N THR A 582 -5.79 -22.81 10.52
CA THR A 582 -5.93 -23.77 11.62
C THR A 582 -5.81 -23.11 13.00
N ARG A 583 -5.38 -21.84 13.08
CA ARG A 583 -5.34 -21.09 14.34
C ARG A 583 -6.75 -20.83 14.87
N THR A 584 -7.73 -20.67 14.00
CA THR A 584 -9.12 -20.43 14.40
C THR A 584 -9.78 -21.69 14.98
N LEU A 585 -9.30 -22.90 14.64
CA LEU A 585 -9.67 -24.15 15.32
C LEU A 585 -9.15 -24.22 16.77
N ALA A 586 -7.98 -23.65 17.05
CA ALA A 586 -7.45 -23.59 18.41
C ALA A 586 -8.31 -22.67 19.28
N VAL A 587 -8.75 -21.54 18.72
CA VAL A 587 -9.68 -20.61 19.36
C VAL A 587 -11.05 -21.26 19.60
N ASP A 588 -11.59 -22.02 18.65
CA ASP A 588 -12.85 -22.76 18.81
C ASP A 588 -12.79 -23.74 20.00
N ARG A 589 -11.73 -24.56 20.05
CA ARG A 589 -11.52 -25.50 21.17
C ARG A 589 -11.38 -24.79 22.51
N GLN A 590 -10.61 -23.71 22.57
CA GLN A 590 -10.44 -22.94 23.80
C GLN A 590 -11.77 -22.35 24.30
N LEU A 591 -12.61 -21.80 23.41
CA LEU A 591 -13.91 -21.27 23.81
C LEU A 591 -14.86 -22.37 24.30
N ARG A 592 -14.85 -23.54 23.65
CA ARG A 592 -15.61 -24.72 24.07
C ARG A 592 -15.29 -25.08 25.53
N ASP A 593 -14.00 -25.17 25.87
CA ASP A 593 -13.55 -25.48 27.23
C ASP A 593 -14.00 -24.42 28.25
N ILE A 594 -13.86 -23.14 27.92
CA ILE A 594 -14.26 -22.03 28.79
C ILE A 594 -15.76 -22.09 29.06
N THR A 595 -16.58 -22.18 28.01
CA THR A 595 -18.04 -22.18 28.12
C THR A 595 -18.59 -23.41 28.83
N SER A 596 -17.97 -24.58 28.65
CA SER A 596 -18.32 -25.79 29.39
C SER A 596 -18.13 -25.60 30.89
N SER A 597 -17.10 -24.86 31.33
CA SER A 597 -16.87 -24.56 32.75
C SER A 597 -17.90 -23.59 33.35
N LEU A 598 -18.62 -22.84 32.49
CA LEU A 598 -19.64 -21.86 32.89
C LEU A 598 -21.07 -22.43 32.86
N GLY A 599 -21.24 -23.66 32.40
CA GLY A 599 -22.56 -24.32 32.30
C GLY A 599 -23.47 -23.70 31.23
N VAL A 600 -22.90 -23.09 30.18
CA VAL A 600 -23.66 -22.50 29.06
C VAL A 600 -23.43 -23.28 27.78
N ALA A 601 -24.33 -23.14 26.80
CA ALA A 601 -24.19 -23.85 25.54
C ALA A 601 -23.11 -23.24 24.65
N TYR A 602 -22.37 -24.12 23.98
CA TYR A 602 -21.39 -23.76 22.97
C TYR A 602 -21.72 -24.43 21.65
N ILE A 603 -21.72 -23.64 20.58
CA ILE A 603 -22.02 -24.11 19.23
C ILE A 603 -20.80 -23.86 18.36
N SER A 604 -20.13 -24.92 17.93
CA SER A 604 -19.00 -24.80 17.02
C SER A 604 -19.48 -24.64 15.58
N ALA A 605 -19.06 -23.56 14.93
CA ALA A 605 -19.31 -23.37 13.51
C ALA A 605 -18.49 -24.36 12.65
N TYR A 606 -17.36 -24.87 13.16
CA TYR A 606 -16.61 -25.93 12.48
C TYR A 606 -17.40 -27.23 12.43
N ASP A 607 -17.99 -27.65 13.54
CA ASP A 607 -18.76 -28.90 13.59
C ASP A 607 -19.99 -28.86 12.66
N ALA A 608 -20.56 -27.67 12.43
CA ALA A 608 -21.71 -27.48 11.53
C ALA A 608 -21.32 -27.36 10.04
N LEU A 609 -20.14 -26.81 9.73
CA LEU A 609 -19.74 -26.48 8.35
C LEU A 609 -18.71 -27.44 7.78
N CYS A 610 -17.95 -28.13 8.61
CA CYS A 610 -16.77 -28.91 8.21
C CYS A 610 -16.97 -30.41 8.47
N ASN A 611 -16.34 -31.22 7.62
CA ASN A 611 -16.24 -32.66 7.78
C ASN A 611 -14.88 -33.14 7.23
N ASP A 612 -14.69 -34.45 7.11
CA ASP A 612 -13.43 -35.06 6.63
C ASP A 612 -13.02 -34.59 5.22
N ASN A 613 -13.96 -34.09 4.42
CA ASN A 613 -13.73 -33.56 3.08
C ASN A 613 -13.50 -32.04 3.05
N GLY A 614 -13.41 -31.39 4.21
CA GLY A 614 -13.21 -29.96 4.36
C GLY A 614 -14.47 -29.18 4.75
N CYS A 615 -14.40 -27.86 4.69
CA CYS A 615 -15.46 -26.95 5.10
C CYS A 615 -16.29 -26.49 3.91
N LEU A 616 -17.61 -26.38 4.13
CA LEU A 616 -18.58 -25.96 3.12
C LEU A 616 -18.34 -24.50 2.71
N VAL A 617 -18.22 -24.26 1.41
CA VAL A 617 -17.97 -22.93 0.83
C VAL A 617 -19.05 -22.48 -0.14
N ARG A 618 -19.86 -23.40 -0.65
CA ARG A 618 -21.03 -23.09 -1.47
C ARG A 618 -22.16 -24.10 -1.25
N LEU A 619 -23.39 -23.64 -1.48
CA LEU A 619 -24.64 -24.40 -1.37
C LEU A 619 -25.28 -24.68 -2.75
N GLY A 620 -24.75 -24.07 -3.81
CA GLY A 620 -25.29 -24.06 -5.16
C GLY A 620 -24.32 -23.41 -6.14
N ASP A 621 -24.79 -23.19 -7.37
CA ASP A 621 -23.96 -22.75 -8.50
C ASP A 621 -23.98 -21.22 -8.73
N ALA A 622 -24.79 -20.46 -7.97
CA ALA A 622 -24.85 -19.01 -8.08
C ALA A 622 -24.06 -18.31 -6.98
N ALA A 623 -23.57 -17.09 -7.23
CA ALA A 623 -22.86 -16.30 -6.22
C ALA A 623 -23.63 -16.22 -4.90
N LYS A 624 -24.96 -16.04 -4.95
CA LYS A 624 -25.80 -15.97 -3.74
C LYS A 624 -25.71 -17.21 -2.84
N ASP A 625 -25.26 -18.34 -3.38
CA ASP A 625 -25.16 -19.62 -2.68
C ASP A 625 -23.76 -19.83 -2.04
N ILE A 626 -22.82 -18.90 -2.21
CA ILE A 626 -21.53 -18.91 -1.52
C ILE A 626 -21.77 -18.73 -0.01
N VAL A 627 -21.08 -19.51 0.84
CA VAL A 627 -21.31 -19.51 2.30
C VAL A 627 -20.73 -18.26 2.99
N GLN A 628 -19.57 -17.76 2.54
CA GLN A 628 -18.92 -16.58 3.13
C GLN A 628 -18.55 -15.52 2.08
N VAL A 629 -18.83 -14.25 2.36
CA VAL A 629 -18.64 -13.14 1.42
C VAL A 629 -17.17 -12.69 1.34
N ASP A 630 -16.45 -12.79 2.45
CA ASP A 630 -15.05 -12.45 2.59
C ASP A 630 -14.28 -13.58 3.31
N LEU A 631 -13.20 -13.25 4.01
CA LEU A 631 -12.38 -14.23 4.73
C LEU A 631 -13.14 -14.93 5.86
N THR A 632 -14.13 -14.28 6.48
CA THR A 632 -14.74 -14.73 7.73
C THR A 632 -16.22 -14.39 7.93
N HIS A 633 -16.88 -13.56 7.11
CA HIS A 633 -18.30 -13.22 7.27
C HIS A 633 -19.20 -14.12 6.44
N PHE A 634 -20.30 -14.60 7.04
CA PHE A 634 -21.33 -15.31 6.29
C PHE A 634 -21.99 -14.42 5.24
N SER A 635 -22.36 -15.03 4.12
CA SER A 635 -23.41 -14.50 3.24
C SER A 635 -24.78 -14.73 3.86
N ALA A 636 -25.82 -14.15 3.25
CA ALA A 636 -27.20 -14.46 3.63
C ALA A 636 -27.50 -15.97 3.53
N ALA A 637 -27.04 -16.66 2.49
CA ALA A 637 -27.26 -18.09 2.32
C ALA A 637 -26.46 -18.93 3.34
N GLY A 638 -25.20 -18.57 3.60
CA GLY A 638 -24.39 -19.23 4.62
C GLY A 638 -24.97 -19.08 6.03
N SER A 639 -25.40 -17.87 6.37
CA SER A 639 -26.10 -17.56 7.62
C SER A 639 -27.38 -18.39 7.76
N SER A 640 -28.19 -18.46 6.70
CA SER A 640 -29.42 -19.25 6.66
C SER A 640 -29.18 -20.74 6.85
N PHE A 641 -28.19 -21.29 6.16
CA PHE A 641 -27.80 -22.68 6.30
C PHE A 641 -27.33 -22.97 7.72
N PHE A 642 -26.39 -22.17 8.23
CA PHE A 642 -25.81 -22.37 9.55
C PHE A 642 -26.87 -22.26 10.66
N VAL A 643 -27.68 -21.20 10.66
CA VAL A 643 -28.75 -21.00 11.67
C VAL A 643 -29.75 -22.15 11.66
N ARG A 644 -30.13 -22.68 10.49
CA ARG A 644 -30.99 -23.88 10.41
C ARG A 644 -30.37 -25.10 11.09
N GLN A 645 -29.06 -25.32 10.91
CA GLN A 645 -28.36 -26.45 11.54
C GLN A 645 -28.31 -26.33 13.07
N ILE A 646 -28.26 -25.11 13.59
CA ILE A 646 -28.08 -24.86 15.03
C ILE A 646 -29.36 -24.43 15.73
N ALA A 647 -30.47 -24.32 15.01
CA ALA A 647 -31.75 -23.80 15.52
C ALA A 647 -32.22 -24.57 16.76
N GLN A 648 -32.07 -25.89 16.78
CA GLN A 648 -32.46 -26.67 17.96
C GLN A 648 -31.64 -26.27 19.19
N GLN A 649 -30.31 -26.22 19.05
CA GLN A 649 -29.36 -25.89 20.13
C GLN A 649 -29.52 -24.46 20.68
N ILE A 650 -30.07 -23.54 19.89
CA ILE A 650 -30.31 -22.16 20.34
C ILE A 650 -31.46 -22.10 21.37
N PHE A 651 -32.52 -22.88 21.16
CA PHE A 651 -33.77 -22.73 21.90
C PHE A 651 -34.09 -23.89 22.86
N GLU A 652 -33.40 -25.02 22.72
CA GLU A 652 -33.36 -26.13 23.68
C GLU A 652 -32.04 -26.06 24.44
#